data_AF-A0A966QXR1-F1
#
_entry.id   AF-A0A966QXR1-F1
#
_cell.length_a   1.000
_cell.length_b   1.000
_cell.length_c   1.000
_cell.angle_alpha   90.00
_cell.angle_beta   90.00
_cell.angle_gamma   90.00
#
_symmetry.space_group_name_H-M   'P 1'
#
loop_
_entity.id
_entity.type
_entity.pdbx_description
1 polymer ?
#
loop_
_entity_poly.entity_id
_entity_poly.type
_entity_poly.pdbx_seq_one_letter_code
_entity_poly.pdbx_strand_id
1 'polypeptide(L)'
;MAYSKAQSFFLDPEIFNNTSIVFLTSVDLYFKNKPGLGAGSSGIYAPGVTVGICPMRDGKPQIDQVGIRSIARNDYGLISSTTDASYSTNFKFKIPVTLQTGSEYAFVIAFDDPDFRLWTNRTGEEDINSGQVAKNSSGKTDGNLFDITNGNVITPQLDTDLKFSLKFAKFTDTAKTFKLVNESYEFIKLNSGSINGAFIGGEYVYQQQANAIGTVTVSSGGSNVTGSGTDFGNTTASSFTEKISNNDLILVANSSSSQIRRVNVVTNTTFLNTTSTFSTSMSGVKIRTFEKGFLSVNTTSPIVTGTNTAFDTVLSIGDFIVLTDGTDSNTVVRQVSYVTNSSSITVDVIPPFSNNNAGYYKSVVGKVDKFANYKDMLVLYQSSANSTLYFTNNKILKGVDSTANAVSFSLIDVSLAKYSPRYRVVVPAGTRYNQYVNIANSSYSTIASKNKQVLNGASNIVDNYSATIASRSNEVRNPSNLFANAKSLNANLELITNNDYTSPYVIETDLDFTTEEFLINNDTSAETYGNNRFSTVTFNSNTEVASTNNFISVASNPFVNNDVLKYITSPGNTAVTGLVNNQSYFVVSANTTGIKLSSSLDGTPIDITATIYSETGHTLRRDGVAFSKYVSKTVTLDTDQIAEDLIVYMSAYKPSGTDIEVYTKLLSEEDGESFNNKNWTKMELNVPTGSKVVSLDSNSNDFVDLEFNIPSYHGGSEISSGSFSTSLSNAVITGSYSTVNTDIVTGQLVRIYSPNFPDNFFVDTVLASNTTTFTVSKAISNSSLVGSGLKVSVVTNKNSAYLDNQNYNIVRYYNSSMAKYDGYKTFAIKIVLKSDNYYLVPRVAEYRAIAVSA
;
A
#
# COMPACT_ATOMS: atom_id res chain seq x y z
N MET A 1 -5.91 -12.95 44.94
CA MET A 1 -5.12 -12.18 45.93
C MET A 1 -6.03 -11.92 47.12
N ALA A 2 -5.55 -12.10 48.35
CA ALA A 2 -6.31 -11.77 49.56
C ALA A 2 -5.78 -10.47 50.15
N TYR A 3 -6.62 -9.44 50.18
CA TYR A 3 -6.28 -8.15 50.79
C TYR A 3 -6.48 -8.24 52.31
N SER A 4 -5.62 -7.56 53.07
CA SER A 4 -5.62 -7.58 54.54
C SER A 4 -5.99 -6.23 55.14
N LYS A 5 -5.70 -5.13 54.43
CA LYS A 5 -6.00 -3.76 54.87
C LYS A 5 -6.51 -2.90 53.72
N ALA A 6 -7.30 -1.87 54.03
CA ALA A 6 -7.65 -0.82 53.09
C ALA A 6 -7.69 0.54 53.78
N GLN A 7 -7.42 1.62 53.08
CA GLN A 7 -7.58 2.99 53.59
C GLN A 7 -8.39 3.79 52.57
N SER A 8 -9.51 4.37 53.00
CA SER A 8 -10.31 5.25 52.14
C SER A 8 -9.75 6.67 52.09
N PHE A 9 -10.05 7.35 51.00
CA PHE A 9 -9.71 8.74 50.74
C PHE A 9 -10.73 9.37 49.78
N PHE A 10 -11.05 10.64 50.01
CA PHE A 10 -11.88 11.44 49.12
C PHE A 10 -11.00 12.31 48.20
N LEU A 11 -11.37 12.37 46.91
CA LEU A 11 -10.70 13.24 45.94
C LEU A 11 -11.42 14.59 45.83
N ASP A 12 -11.08 15.54 46.71
CA ASP A 12 -11.66 16.88 46.67
C ASP A 12 -11.32 17.62 45.35
N PRO A 13 -12.31 17.97 44.50
CA PRO A 13 -12.09 18.71 43.26
C PRO A 13 -11.33 20.03 43.44
N GLU A 14 -11.50 20.73 44.57
CA GLU A 14 -10.88 22.04 44.78
C GLU A 14 -9.35 21.94 44.84
N ILE A 15 -8.81 20.84 45.37
CA ILE A 15 -7.36 20.58 45.43
C ILE A 15 -6.77 20.43 44.02
N PHE A 16 -7.59 20.00 43.06
CA PHE A 16 -7.19 19.71 41.69
C PHE A 16 -7.73 20.74 40.68
N ASN A 17 -7.91 21.99 41.12
CA ASN A 17 -8.39 23.10 40.29
C ASN A 17 -9.73 22.78 39.58
N ASN A 18 -10.61 22.05 40.25
CA ASN A 18 -11.94 21.64 39.76
C ASN A 18 -11.91 20.84 38.44
N THR A 19 -10.81 20.11 38.16
CA THR A 19 -10.82 19.09 37.08
C THR A 19 -11.82 17.99 37.41
N SER A 20 -12.39 17.35 36.39
CA SER A 20 -13.27 16.17 36.53
C SER A 20 -12.52 14.88 36.82
N ILE A 21 -11.24 14.80 36.44
CA ILE A 21 -10.40 13.61 36.63
C ILE A 21 -8.97 13.97 37.01
N VAL A 22 -8.29 13.03 37.65
CA VAL A 22 -6.86 13.08 37.98
C VAL A 22 -6.18 11.74 37.66
N PHE A 23 -4.84 11.74 37.60
CA PHE A 23 -4.05 10.54 37.36
C PHE A 23 -3.20 10.19 38.60
N LEU A 24 -3.57 9.13 39.31
CA LEU A 24 -2.80 8.60 40.43
C LEU A 24 -1.63 7.76 39.91
N THR A 25 -0.41 8.14 40.25
CA THR A 25 0.83 7.53 39.74
C THR A 25 1.46 6.52 40.70
N SER A 26 1.33 6.75 42.01
CA SER A 26 1.87 5.86 43.03
C SER A 26 1.26 6.10 44.41
N VAL A 27 1.43 5.12 45.29
CA VAL A 27 1.12 5.21 46.72
C VAL A 27 2.41 4.98 47.51
N ASP A 28 2.74 5.89 48.41
CA ASP A 28 3.82 5.72 49.37
C ASP A 28 3.27 5.14 50.66
N LEU A 29 3.84 4.00 51.09
CA LEU A 29 3.53 3.39 52.37
C LEU A 29 4.77 3.35 53.26
N TYR A 30 4.57 3.49 54.57
CA TYR A 30 5.64 3.53 55.55
C TYR A 30 5.57 2.26 56.40
N PHE A 31 6.64 1.46 56.41
CA PHE A 31 6.69 0.21 57.17
C PHE A 31 7.42 0.41 58.49
N LYS A 32 6.78 -0.01 59.59
CA LYS A 32 7.39 -0.12 60.92
C LYS A 32 8.24 -1.38 61.04
N ASN A 33 7.80 -2.47 60.40
CA ASN A 33 8.48 -3.76 60.40
C ASN A 33 8.27 -4.52 59.09
N LYS A 34 9.25 -5.34 58.71
CA LYS A 34 9.11 -6.37 57.67
C LYS A 34 9.69 -7.71 58.18
N PRO A 35 9.17 -8.87 57.75
CA PRO A 35 9.66 -10.19 58.16
C PRO A 35 11.14 -10.38 57.81
N GLY A 36 11.86 -11.21 58.55
CA GLY A 36 13.22 -11.62 58.15
C GLY A 36 13.20 -12.55 56.93
N LEU A 37 14.29 -12.57 56.15
CA LEU A 37 14.43 -13.51 55.02
C LEU A 37 14.29 -14.96 55.50
N GLY A 38 13.33 -15.70 54.93
CA GLY A 38 13.03 -17.08 55.32
C GLY A 38 12.54 -17.27 56.75
N ALA A 39 12.29 -16.19 57.49
CA ALA A 39 11.95 -16.20 58.91
C ALA A 39 10.56 -15.60 59.20
N GLY A 40 9.75 -15.36 58.17
CA GLY A 40 8.38 -14.87 58.29
C GLY A 40 7.38 -15.99 58.54
N SER A 41 6.23 -15.63 59.12
CA SER A 41 5.16 -16.55 59.50
C SER A 41 4.45 -17.24 58.32
N SER A 42 4.60 -16.75 57.08
CA SER A 42 4.02 -17.41 55.90
C SER A 42 4.89 -18.51 55.28
N GLY A 43 6.17 -18.62 55.69
CA GLY A 43 7.13 -19.56 55.11
C GLY A 43 7.65 -19.17 53.73
N ILE A 44 7.27 -18.00 53.20
CA ILE A 44 7.80 -17.48 51.94
C ILE A 44 9.19 -16.87 52.18
N TYR A 45 10.19 -17.27 51.40
CA TYR A 45 11.58 -16.87 51.63
C TYR A 45 11.82 -15.35 51.54
N ALA A 46 11.16 -14.67 50.59
CA ALA A 46 11.26 -13.23 50.37
C ALA A 46 9.87 -12.64 50.04
N PRO A 47 9.00 -12.44 51.05
CA PRO A 47 7.62 -12.05 50.83
C PRO A 47 7.51 -10.59 50.34
N GLY A 48 6.62 -10.33 49.39
CA GLY A 48 6.35 -9.00 48.86
C GLY A 48 5.06 -8.38 49.39
N VAL A 49 4.78 -7.18 48.91
CA VAL A 49 3.55 -6.43 49.22
C VAL A 49 2.93 -5.92 47.94
N THR A 50 1.61 -6.00 47.87
CA THR A 50 0.82 -5.56 46.70
C THR A 50 -0.21 -4.53 47.13
N VAL A 51 -0.30 -3.42 46.40
CA VAL A 51 -1.28 -2.35 46.58
C VAL A 51 -2.22 -2.31 45.38
N GLY A 52 -3.52 -2.14 45.62
CA GLY A 52 -4.56 -1.97 44.60
C GLY A 52 -5.43 -0.75 44.87
N ILE A 53 -6.11 -0.20 43.85
CA ILE A 53 -7.12 0.87 44.02
C ILE A 53 -8.52 0.32 43.70
N CYS A 54 -9.50 0.67 44.53
CA CYS A 54 -10.91 0.31 44.36
C CYS A 54 -11.85 1.49 44.68
N PRO A 55 -13.08 1.49 44.13
CA PRO A 55 -14.10 2.46 44.51
C PRO A 55 -14.69 2.17 45.89
N MET A 56 -15.28 3.19 46.51
CA MET A 56 -16.11 3.06 47.71
C MET A 56 -17.59 2.97 47.33
N ARG A 57 -18.37 2.16 48.06
CA ARG A 57 -19.84 2.13 47.98
C ARG A 57 -20.40 1.91 49.38
N ASP A 58 -21.40 2.70 49.76
CA ASP A 58 -22.06 2.63 51.08
C ASP A 58 -21.06 2.66 52.25
N GLY A 59 -20.00 3.48 52.13
CA GLY A 59 -18.95 3.62 53.14
C GLY A 59 -17.97 2.44 53.24
N LYS A 60 -17.96 1.52 52.27
CA LYS A 60 -17.07 0.35 52.26
C LYS A 60 -16.26 0.19 50.95
N PRO A 61 -14.97 -0.19 51.04
CA PRO A 61 -14.14 -0.54 49.90
C PRO A 61 -14.73 -1.70 49.09
N GLN A 62 -14.84 -1.54 47.77
CA GLN A 62 -15.26 -2.60 46.86
C GLN A 62 -14.04 -3.42 46.39
N ILE A 63 -13.53 -4.29 47.26
CA ILE A 63 -12.27 -5.03 47.07
C ILE A 63 -12.31 -6.02 45.89
N ASP A 64 -13.51 -6.40 45.45
CA ASP A 64 -13.78 -7.22 44.26
C ASP A 64 -13.67 -6.41 42.95
N GLN A 65 -13.68 -5.08 43.03
CA GLN A 65 -13.57 -4.17 41.89
C GLN A 65 -12.17 -3.54 41.72
N VAL A 66 -11.14 -4.17 42.28
CA VAL A 66 -9.75 -3.77 42.03
C VAL A 66 -9.39 -4.17 40.60
N GLY A 67 -9.23 -3.17 39.72
CA GLY A 67 -8.85 -3.41 38.33
C GLY A 67 -7.43 -3.96 38.22
N ILE A 68 -7.21 -4.90 37.29
CA ILE A 68 -5.87 -5.46 37.04
C ILE A 68 -4.80 -4.40 36.66
N ARG A 69 -5.25 -3.23 36.19
CA ARG A 69 -4.39 -2.09 35.82
C ARG A 69 -4.18 -1.08 36.95
N SER A 70 -4.84 -1.25 38.10
CA SER A 70 -4.70 -0.38 39.28
C SER A 70 -3.94 -1.07 40.42
N ILE A 71 -3.02 -1.99 40.07
CA ILE A 71 -2.19 -2.75 41.02
C ILE A 71 -0.71 -2.36 40.88
N ALA A 72 -0.03 -2.22 42.00
CA ALA A 72 1.41 -2.04 42.10
C ALA A 72 1.98 -3.04 43.12
N ARG A 73 3.11 -3.67 42.82
CA ARG A 73 3.77 -4.64 43.69
C ARG A 73 5.24 -4.28 43.86
N ASN A 74 5.73 -4.39 45.08
CA ASN A 74 7.15 -4.38 45.38
C ASN A 74 7.54 -5.72 46.02
N ASP A 75 8.66 -6.27 45.56
CA ASP A 75 9.25 -7.45 46.18
C ASP A 75 10.05 -7.06 47.43
N TYR A 76 10.35 -8.05 48.26
CA TYR A 76 10.95 -7.89 49.60
C TYR A 76 12.14 -6.92 49.68
N GLY A 77 13.03 -6.96 48.67
CA GLY A 77 14.24 -6.15 48.61
C GLY A 77 13.99 -4.65 48.37
N LEU A 78 12.83 -4.29 47.82
CA LEU A 78 12.43 -2.91 47.53
C LEU A 78 11.61 -2.29 48.67
N ILE A 79 11.29 -3.06 49.71
CA ILE A 79 10.51 -2.60 50.86
C ILE A 79 11.46 -2.20 51.99
N SER A 80 11.39 -0.94 52.38
CA SER A 80 12.14 -0.36 53.49
C SER A 80 11.26 -0.21 54.73
N SER A 81 11.75 -0.68 55.87
CA SER A 81 11.12 -0.48 57.18
C SER A 81 12.00 0.38 58.07
N THR A 82 11.39 1.28 58.83
CA THR A 82 12.08 2.26 59.70
C THR A 82 11.38 2.32 61.05
N THR A 83 12.13 2.67 62.10
CA THR A 83 11.60 2.82 63.45
C THR A 83 10.98 4.20 63.72
N ASP A 84 11.10 5.14 62.78
CA ASP A 84 10.66 6.54 62.90
C ASP A 84 9.74 7.02 61.75
N ALA A 85 9.42 6.13 60.80
CA ALA A 85 8.65 6.45 59.59
C ALA A 85 9.29 7.53 58.69
N SER A 86 10.62 7.64 58.69
CA SER A 86 11.38 8.62 57.89
C SER A 86 11.44 8.28 56.39
N TYR A 87 11.49 6.99 56.05
CA TYR A 87 11.54 6.51 54.67
C TYR A 87 10.24 5.80 54.26
N SER A 88 9.74 6.11 53.07
CA SER A 88 8.62 5.42 52.43
C SER A 88 9.09 4.32 51.49
N THR A 89 8.20 3.38 51.21
CA THR A 89 8.27 2.46 50.07
C THR A 89 7.27 2.92 49.02
N ASN A 90 7.73 3.24 47.81
CA ASN A 90 6.89 3.73 46.72
C ASN A 90 6.30 2.59 45.90
N PHE A 91 4.98 2.47 45.88
CA PHE A 91 4.23 1.53 45.04
C PHE A 91 3.79 2.24 43.76
N LYS A 92 4.63 2.16 42.72
CA LYS A 92 4.38 2.80 41.42
C LYS A 92 3.49 1.94 40.53
N PHE A 93 2.40 2.52 40.04
CA PHE A 93 1.56 1.86 39.05
C PHE A 93 2.24 1.84 37.68
N LYS A 94 2.08 0.73 36.95
CA LYS A 94 2.64 0.59 35.59
C LYS A 94 2.06 1.63 34.61
N ILE A 95 0.78 1.95 34.79
CA ILE A 95 0.04 2.98 34.06
C ILE A 95 -0.66 3.83 35.12
N PRO A 96 -0.62 5.17 35.05
CA PRO A 96 -1.35 6.02 35.99
C PRO A 96 -2.84 5.67 36.04
N VAL A 97 -3.39 5.54 37.23
CA VAL A 97 -4.80 5.19 37.46
C VAL A 97 -5.65 6.46 37.33
N THR A 98 -6.55 6.48 36.35
CA THR A 98 -7.49 7.59 36.16
C THR A 98 -8.62 7.51 37.19
N LEU A 99 -8.80 8.56 37.98
CA LEU A 99 -9.83 8.65 39.02
C LEU A 99 -10.69 9.91 38.81
N GLN A 100 -11.99 9.79 39.06
CA GLN A 100 -12.91 10.94 39.06
C GLN A 100 -12.76 11.74 40.36
N THR A 101 -12.67 13.06 40.26
CA THR A 101 -12.74 13.94 41.43
C THR A 101 -14.18 14.00 41.96
N GLY A 102 -14.36 14.43 43.21
CA GLY A 102 -15.66 14.44 43.88
C GLY A 102 -16.16 13.04 44.25
N SER A 103 -15.30 12.02 44.16
CA SER A 103 -15.61 10.62 44.45
C SER A 103 -14.68 10.08 45.54
N GLU A 104 -15.16 9.08 46.28
CA GLU A 104 -14.42 8.38 47.33
C GLU A 104 -13.85 7.05 46.81
N TYR A 105 -12.60 6.77 47.15
CA TYR A 105 -11.87 5.57 46.78
C TYR A 105 -11.16 4.98 48.00
N ALA A 106 -10.65 3.76 47.86
CA ALA A 106 -9.72 3.19 48.82
C ALA A 106 -8.56 2.50 48.12
N PHE A 107 -7.38 2.57 48.73
CA PHE A 107 -6.28 1.67 48.36
C PHE A 107 -6.30 0.45 49.28
N VAL A 108 -6.15 -0.73 48.70
CA VAL A 108 -6.13 -2.03 49.38
C VAL A 108 -4.71 -2.58 49.39
N ILE A 109 -4.35 -3.35 50.42
CA ILE A 109 -3.01 -3.87 50.65
C ILE A 109 -3.09 -5.37 50.90
N ALA A 110 -2.34 -6.14 50.13
CA ALA A 110 -2.13 -7.56 50.33
C ALA A 110 -0.67 -7.79 50.74
N PHE A 111 -0.48 -8.54 51.83
CA PHE A 111 0.82 -8.96 52.31
C PHE A 111 1.01 -10.44 51.98
N ASP A 112 2.15 -10.80 51.40
CA ASP A 112 2.51 -12.21 51.23
C ASP A 112 2.85 -12.87 52.58
N ASP A 113 3.15 -12.07 53.60
CA ASP A 113 3.44 -12.53 54.95
C ASP A 113 2.73 -11.65 55.99
N PRO A 114 2.06 -12.23 57.01
CA PRO A 114 1.33 -11.46 58.00
C PRO A 114 2.23 -10.64 58.94
N ASP A 115 3.56 -10.77 58.94
CA ASP A 115 4.48 -10.07 59.85
C ASP A 115 4.90 -8.67 59.38
N PHE A 116 4.47 -8.24 58.19
CA PHE A 116 4.57 -6.84 57.80
C PHE A 116 3.77 -5.95 58.75
N ARG A 117 4.35 -4.82 59.16
CA ARG A 117 3.65 -3.80 59.97
C ARG A 117 3.82 -2.44 59.31
N LEU A 118 2.71 -1.75 59.07
CA LEU A 118 2.68 -0.38 58.58
C LEU A 118 2.69 0.60 59.75
N TRP A 119 3.18 1.82 59.49
CA TRP A 119 3.03 2.94 60.39
C TRP A 119 1.57 3.43 60.38
N THR A 120 1.02 3.53 61.57
CA THR A 120 -0.34 4.01 61.84
C THR A 120 -0.29 5.25 62.71
N ASN A 121 -1.27 6.12 62.53
CA ASN A 121 -1.58 7.22 63.43
C ASN A 121 -2.84 6.83 64.23
N ARG A 122 -2.71 6.63 65.54
CA ARG A 122 -3.82 6.22 66.41
C ARG A 122 -4.16 7.32 67.41
N THR A 123 -5.42 7.74 67.47
CA THR A 123 -5.85 8.82 68.37
C THR A 123 -5.51 8.52 69.82
N GLY A 124 -4.89 9.50 70.48
CA GLY A 124 -4.47 9.41 71.88
C GLY A 124 -3.05 8.88 72.10
N GLU A 125 -2.38 8.34 71.07
CA GLU A 125 -0.96 8.00 71.14
C GLU A 125 -0.06 9.22 70.85
N GLU A 126 1.19 9.21 71.29
CA GLU A 126 2.14 10.30 71.01
C GLU A 126 2.82 10.08 69.65
N ASP A 127 2.83 11.10 68.79
CA ASP A 127 3.56 11.08 67.53
C ASP A 127 5.07 11.04 67.81
N ILE A 128 5.72 9.99 67.32
CA ILE A 128 7.12 9.67 67.60
C ILE A 128 8.13 10.71 67.09
N ASN A 129 7.74 11.61 66.20
CA ASN A 129 8.63 12.62 65.60
C ASN A 129 8.39 14.03 66.18
N SER A 130 7.16 14.34 66.60
CA SER A 130 6.76 15.68 67.06
C SER A 130 6.42 15.76 68.55
N GLY A 131 6.24 14.63 69.24
CA GLY A 131 5.83 14.56 70.65
C GLY A 131 4.41 15.07 70.90
N GLN A 132 3.62 15.30 69.85
CA GLN A 132 2.23 15.75 69.96
C GLN A 132 1.29 14.56 70.05
N VAL A 133 0.18 14.70 70.78
CA VAL A 133 -0.86 13.68 70.81
C VAL A 133 -1.53 13.59 69.44
N ALA A 134 -1.52 12.40 68.87
CA ALA A 134 -2.18 12.01 67.64
C ALA A 134 -3.68 12.32 67.70
N LYS A 135 -4.18 12.93 66.61
CA LYS A 135 -5.59 13.17 66.37
C LYS A 135 -6.01 12.42 65.11
N ASN A 136 -7.28 11.98 65.08
CA ASN A 136 -7.88 11.44 63.87
C ASN A 136 -7.88 12.47 62.74
N SER A 137 -7.87 11.96 61.51
CA SER A 137 -8.11 12.77 60.32
C SER A 137 -9.47 13.50 60.43
N SER A 138 -9.55 14.71 59.88
CA SER A 138 -10.78 15.51 59.90
C SER A 138 -10.88 16.42 58.68
N GLY A 139 -12.10 16.75 58.27
CA GLY A 139 -12.34 17.65 57.15
C GLY A 139 -12.07 17.01 55.79
N LYS A 140 -11.32 17.69 54.92
CA LYS A 140 -11.11 17.29 53.51
C LYS A 140 -10.18 16.08 53.31
N THR A 141 -9.56 15.61 54.38
CA THR A 141 -8.68 14.41 54.39
C THR A 141 -9.27 13.28 55.23
N ASP A 142 -10.55 13.36 55.56
CA ASP A 142 -11.26 12.34 56.32
C ASP A 142 -11.41 11.06 55.49
N GLY A 143 -11.21 9.92 56.14
CA GLY A 143 -11.17 8.60 55.55
C GLY A 143 -11.03 7.55 56.65
N ASN A 144 -11.34 6.29 56.35
CA ASN A 144 -11.28 5.21 57.33
C ASN A 144 -10.25 4.15 56.93
N LEU A 145 -9.47 3.69 57.89
CA LEU A 145 -8.73 2.43 57.78
C LEU A 145 -9.72 1.27 57.96
N PHE A 146 -9.52 0.19 57.21
CA PHE A 146 -10.30 -1.03 57.31
C PHE A 146 -9.37 -2.24 57.45
N ASP A 147 -9.73 -3.13 58.36
CA ASP A 147 -9.18 -4.48 58.39
C ASP A 147 -10.06 -5.43 57.58
N ILE A 148 -9.41 -6.25 56.77
CA ILE A 148 -10.06 -7.24 55.91
C ILE A 148 -9.71 -8.62 56.45
N THR A 149 -10.70 -9.32 56.99
CA THR A 149 -10.55 -10.66 57.57
C THR A 149 -11.29 -11.68 56.71
N ASN A 150 -10.75 -12.90 56.60
CA ASN A 150 -11.35 -14.00 55.83
C ASN A 150 -11.67 -13.62 54.37
N GLY A 151 -10.91 -12.71 53.78
CA GLY A 151 -11.00 -12.30 52.37
C GLY A 151 -12.10 -11.28 52.05
N ASN A 152 -13.22 -11.25 52.77
CA ASN A 152 -14.39 -10.40 52.44
C ASN A 152 -15.04 -9.68 53.64
N VAL A 153 -14.60 -9.90 54.88
CA VAL A 153 -15.16 -9.20 56.06
C VAL A 153 -14.38 -7.91 56.27
N ILE A 154 -15.02 -6.78 55.98
CA ILE A 154 -14.41 -5.44 56.01
C ILE A 154 -14.91 -4.69 57.26
N THR A 155 -13.99 -4.36 58.17
CA THR A 155 -14.29 -3.70 59.45
C THR A 155 -13.56 -2.36 59.55
N PRO A 156 -14.26 -1.22 59.73
CA PRO A 156 -13.61 0.08 59.88
C PRO A 156 -12.93 0.20 61.25
N GLN A 157 -11.77 0.85 61.25
CA GLN A 157 -11.05 1.29 62.45
C GLN A 157 -11.34 2.77 62.64
N LEU A 158 -12.04 3.11 63.73
CA LEU A 158 -12.55 4.47 63.97
C LEU A 158 -11.53 5.40 64.66
N ASP A 159 -10.46 4.84 65.20
CA ASP A 159 -9.44 5.56 65.99
C ASP A 159 -8.05 5.56 65.33
N THR A 160 -7.92 4.98 64.13
CA THR A 160 -6.63 4.68 63.52
C THR A 160 -6.63 4.92 62.01
N ASP A 161 -5.60 5.62 61.51
CA ASP A 161 -5.31 5.81 60.09
C ASP A 161 -3.90 5.30 59.73
N LEU A 162 -3.66 5.00 58.45
CA LEU A 162 -2.31 4.75 57.95
C LEU A 162 -1.53 6.05 57.72
N LYS A 163 -0.22 6.03 57.91
CA LYS A 163 0.68 7.04 57.31
C LYS A 163 0.91 6.68 55.85
N PHE A 164 0.51 7.54 54.92
CA PHE A 164 0.69 7.32 53.48
C PHE A 164 0.84 8.65 52.72
N SER A 165 1.21 8.55 51.44
CA SER A 165 1.07 9.67 50.50
C SER A 165 0.58 9.17 49.16
N LEU A 166 -0.42 9.83 48.60
CA LEU A 166 -0.88 9.60 47.23
C LEU A 166 -0.14 10.57 46.30
N LYS A 167 0.40 10.06 45.19
CA LYS A 167 1.12 10.88 44.21
C LYS A 167 0.32 11.00 42.93
N PHE A 168 -0.16 12.19 42.62
CA PHE A 168 -0.87 12.49 41.37
C PHE A 168 0.05 13.12 40.35
N ALA A 169 -0.22 12.88 39.06
CA ALA A 169 0.49 13.56 38.00
C ALA A 169 0.19 15.06 38.02
N LYS A 170 1.24 15.88 37.85
CA LYS A 170 1.12 17.32 37.63
C LYS A 170 1.83 17.69 36.32
N PHE A 171 1.08 18.22 35.37
CA PHE A 171 1.53 18.66 34.06
C PHE A 171 2.03 20.10 34.16
N THR A 172 3.21 20.37 33.61
CA THR A 172 3.89 21.68 33.66
C THR A 172 3.69 22.53 32.41
N ASP A 173 3.30 21.90 31.31
CA ASP A 173 3.15 22.54 30.01
C ASP A 173 1.67 22.64 29.64
N THR A 174 1.26 23.81 29.16
CA THR A 174 -0.12 24.04 28.69
C THR A 174 -0.39 23.36 27.34
N ALA A 175 0.67 23.05 26.58
CA ALA A 175 0.60 22.30 25.34
C ALA A 175 1.88 21.46 25.12
N LYS A 176 1.71 20.21 24.67
CA LYS A 176 2.81 19.35 24.23
C LYS A 176 2.46 18.61 22.95
N THR A 177 3.40 18.60 22.02
CA THR A 177 3.26 17.87 20.75
C THR A 177 3.96 16.52 20.83
N PHE A 178 3.18 15.45 20.72
CA PHE A 178 3.66 14.10 20.48
C PHE A 178 3.78 13.85 18.98
N LYS A 179 4.90 13.25 18.54
CA LYS A 179 5.16 12.99 17.12
C LYS A 179 5.02 11.49 16.85
N LEU A 180 4.06 11.13 16.02
CA LEU A 180 3.85 9.80 15.48
C LEU A 180 4.51 9.74 14.10
N VAL A 181 5.31 8.73 13.85
CA VAL A 181 5.95 8.49 12.55
C VAL A 181 5.64 7.07 12.08
N ASN A 182 5.76 6.83 10.77
CA ASN A 182 5.62 5.47 10.27
C ASN A 182 6.74 4.56 10.79
N GLU A 183 6.37 3.34 11.13
CA GLU A 183 7.31 2.27 11.47
C GLU A 183 8.26 1.96 10.30
N SER A 184 9.33 1.21 10.58
CA SER A 184 10.33 0.83 9.58
C SER A 184 9.84 -0.32 8.70
N TYR A 185 8.93 -0.01 7.78
CA TYR A 185 8.41 -0.92 6.77
C TYR A 185 9.22 -0.90 5.47
N GLU A 186 9.33 -2.03 4.78
CA GLU A 186 9.73 -2.12 3.37
C GLU A 186 8.53 -2.57 2.54
N PHE A 187 8.33 -1.90 1.41
CA PHE A 187 7.34 -2.26 0.41
C PHE A 187 8.10 -2.76 -0.82
N ILE A 188 8.01 -4.07 -1.05
CA ILE A 188 8.81 -4.73 -2.06
C ILE A 188 7.88 -5.35 -3.10
N LYS A 189 7.93 -4.87 -4.33
CA LYS A 189 7.27 -5.52 -5.45
C LYS A 189 8.09 -6.72 -5.91
N LEU A 190 7.51 -7.91 -5.81
CA LEU A 190 8.08 -9.14 -6.33
C LEU A 190 7.61 -9.34 -7.77
N ASN A 191 8.47 -9.85 -8.63
CA ASN A 191 8.02 -10.29 -9.95
C ASN A 191 7.42 -11.69 -9.79
N SER A 192 6.13 -11.88 -10.06
CA SER A 192 5.40 -13.14 -9.79
C SER A 192 6.06 -14.36 -10.44
N GLY A 193 6.68 -14.23 -11.62
CA GLY A 193 7.45 -15.29 -12.27
C GLY A 193 8.85 -15.58 -11.68
N SER A 194 9.24 -14.88 -10.61
CA SER A 194 10.58 -14.99 -9.99
C SER A 194 10.56 -15.51 -8.56
N ILE A 195 9.38 -15.88 -8.04
CA ILE A 195 9.18 -16.36 -6.67
C ILE A 195 9.21 -17.88 -6.68
N ASN A 196 10.02 -18.47 -5.80
CA ASN A 196 10.03 -19.89 -5.52
C ASN A 196 9.70 -20.11 -4.05
N GLY A 197 8.65 -20.88 -3.75
CA GLY A 197 8.09 -21.05 -2.41
C GLY A 197 7.16 -19.90 -2.00
N ALA A 198 6.76 -19.89 -0.73
CA ALA A 198 5.89 -18.85 -0.17
C ALA A 198 6.48 -18.33 1.14
N PHE A 199 6.59 -17.01 1.25
CA PHE A 199 7.03 -16.36 2.48
C PHE A 199 5.97 -16.53 3.59
N ILE A 200 6.42 -16.76 4.82
CA ILE A 200 5.59 -17.04 6.00
C ILE A 200 5.54 -15.80 6.90
N GLY A 201 4.35 -15.44 7.39
CA GLY A 201 4.18 -14.31 8.30
C GLY A 201 5.04 -14.43 9.55
N GLY A 202 5.76 -13.35 9.90
CA GLY A 202 6.65 -13.27 11.05
C GLY A 202 8.09 -13.75 10.82
N GLU A 203 8.39 -14.46 9.73
CA GLU A 203 9.74 -14.93 9.44
C GLU A 203 10.69 -13.77 9.07
N TYR A 204 12.00 -13.96 9.26
CA TYR A 204 13.00 -13.05 8.72
C TYR A 204 13.18 -13.24 7.22
N VAL A 205 13.23 -12.13 6.49
CA VAL A 205 13.64 -12.05 5.09
C VAL A 205 14.89 -11.20 5.01
N TYR A 206 15.91 -11.70 4.33
CA TYR A 206 17.18 -10.99 4.14
C TYR A 206 17.52 -10.84 2.65
N GLN A 207 18.30 -9.82 2.35
CA GLN A 207 18.90 -9.68 1.02
C GLN A 207 20.13 -10.58 0.92
N GLN A 208 20.11 -11.53 -0.01
CA GLN A 208 21.27 -12.37 -0.24
C GLN A 208 22.43 -11.53 -0.80
N GLN A 209 23.63 -11.73 -0.25
CA GLN A 209 24.83 -11.10 -0.79
C GLN A 209 25.04 -11.53 -2.25
N ALA A 210 25.39 -10.55 -3.09
CA ALA A 210 25.49 -10.75 -4.53
C ALA A 210 26.62 -11.72 -4.86
N ASN A 211 26.38 -12.56 -5.87
CA ASN A 211 27.44 -13.38 -6.45
C ASN A 211 28.35 -12.51 -7.33
N ALA A 212 29.60 -12.96 -7.54
CA ALA A 212 30.49 -12.35 -8.52
C ALA A 212 29.90 -12.43 -9.94
N ILE A 213 30.28 -11.45 -10.78
CA ILE A 213 30.11 -11.55 -12.23
C ILE A 213 30.98 -12.68 -12.77
N GLY A 214 30.54 -13.31 -13.85
CA GLY A 214 31.23 -14.46 -14.44
C GLY A 214 30.88 -15.77 -13.76
N THR A 215 31.66 -16.79 -14.02
CA THR A 215 31.54 -18.12 -13.42
C THR A 215 32.91 -18.63 -13.00
N VAL A 216 32.94 -19.69 -12.20
CA VAL A 216 34.17 -20.35 -11.78
C VAL A 216 34.11 -21.85 -12.05
N THR A 217 35.28 -22.46 -12.15
CA THR A 217 35.47 -23.90 -12.23
C THR A 217 36.46 -24.36 -11.16
N VAL A 218 36.14 -25.47 -10.51
CA VAL A 218 36.98 -26.15 -9.50
C VAL A 218 36.99 -27.65 -9.76
N SER A 219 38.06 -28.33 -9.34
CA SER A 219 38.21 -29.77 -9.46
C SER A 219 38.21 -30.44 -8.09
N SER A 220 37.61 -31.63 -8.03
CA SER A 220 37.72 -32.53 -6.88
C SER A 220 39.19 -32.83 -6.57
N GLY A 221 39.58 -32.71 -5.31
CA GLY A 221 40.96 -32.88 -4.84
C GLY A 221 41.89 -31.71 -5.18
N GLY A 222 41.44 -30.71 -5.94
CA GLY A 222 42.19 -29.50 -6.25
C GLY A 222 41.89 -28.35 -5.29
N SER A 223 42.81 -27.40 -5.17
CA SER A 223 42.61 -26.16 -4.39
C SER A 223 42.50 -24.89 -5.26
N ASN A 224 42.59 -25.06 -6.58
CA ASN A 224 42.57 -23.95 -7.53
C ASN A 224 41.13 -23.61 -7.94
N VAL A 225 40.86 -22.32 -8.10
CA VAL A 225 39.61 -21.79 -8.63
C VAL A 225 39.93 -20.98 -9.87
N THR A 226 39.35 -21.37 -10.99
CA THR A 226 39.53 -20.72 -12.29
C THR A 226 38.28 -19.96 -12.68
N GLY A 227 38.41 -18.65 -12.85
CA GLY A 227 37.35 -17.74 -13.28
C GLY A 227 37.21 -17.71 -14.80
N SER A 228 35.96 -17.71 -15.26
CA SER A 228 35.57 -17.42 -16.64
C SER A 228 34.64 -16.21 -16.63
N GLY A 229 35.15 -15.06 -17.10
CA GLY A 229 34.48 -13.76 -16.96
C GLY A 229 34.38 -13.24 -15.52
N THR A 230 35.03 -13.92 -14.56
CA THR A 230 35.16 -13.49 -13.16
C THR A 230 36.52 -12.83 -12.99
N ASP A 231 36.57 -11.58 -12.52
CA ASP A 231 37.81 -10.88 -12.19
C ASP A 231 38.13 -10.99 -10.69
N PHE A 232 39.16 -11.77 -10.35
CA PHE A 232 39.71 -11.89 -9.01
C PHE A 232 40.81 -10.84 -8.70
N GLY A 233 41.40 -10.23 -9.73
CA GLY A 233 42.68 -9.51 -9.69
C GLY A 233 42.57 -7.98 -9.69
N ASN A 234 41.37 -7.43 -9.86
CA ASN A 234 41.07 -6.00 -9.80
C ASN A 234 41.84 -5.17 -10.85
N THR A 235 41.36 -5.16 -12.10
CA THR A 235 41.51 -3.97 -12.95
C THR A 235 40.21 -3.16 -12.89
N THR A 236 40.30 -1.85 -13.04
CA THR A 236 39.32 -0.79 -12.71
C THR A 236 37.95 -0.85 -13.41
N ALA A 237 37.55 -1.99 -13.97
CA ALA A 237 36.28 -2.20 -14.66
C ALA A 237 35.40 -3.26 -13.96
N SER A 238 34.52 -2.76 -13.08
CA SER A 238 33.19 -3.28 -12.71
C SER A 238 33.02 -4.37 -11.60
N SER A 239 32.28 -3.96 -10.56
CA SER A 239 31.09 -4.63 -9.96
C SER A 239 31.20 -5.59 -8.78
N PHE A 240 32.38 -5.85 -8.21
CA PHE A 240 32.44 -6.43 -6.86
C PHE A 240 32.54 -5.30 -5.82
N THR A 241 31.64 -5.26 -4.84
CA THR A 241 31.62 -4.20 -3.83
C THR A 241 32.86 -4.26 -2.91
N GLU A 242 33.51 -5.42 -2.77
CA GLU A 242 34.73 -5.61 -1.99
C GLU A 242 35.71 -6.61 -2.64
N LYS A 243 36.93 -6.16 -2.99
CA LYS A 243 37.99 -6.99 -3.59
C LYS A 243 38.17 -8.34 -2.85
N ILE A 244 38.03 -9.47 -3.56
CA ILE A 244 38.44 -10.79 -3.02
C ILE A 244 39.92 -10.71 -2.66
N SER A 245 40.19 -10.87 -1.39
CA SER A 245 41.50 -10.70 -0.78
C SER A 245 41.97 -11.99 -0.13
N ASN A 246 43.27 -12.07 0.14
CA ASN A 246 43.81 -13.20 0.90
C ASN A 246 43.12 -13.27 2.27
N ASN A 247 42.80 -14.49 2.70
CA ASN A 247 42.02 -14.83 3.89
C ASN A 247 40.51 -14.58 3.84
N ASP A 248 39.96 -14.05 2.75
CA ASP A 248 38.50 -14.01 2.59
C ASP A 248 37.94 -15.43 2.48
N LEU A 249 36.68 -15.57 2.88
CA LEU A 249 35.92 -16.81 2.68
C LEU A 249 35.10 -16.69 1.40
N ILE A 250 35.08 -17.75 0.61
CA ILE A 250 34.28 -17.87 -0.62
C ILE A 250 33.36 -19.08 -0.55
N LEU A 251 32.13 -18.95 -1.04
CA LEU A 251 31.24 -20.07 -1.34
C LEU A 251 31.28 -20.37 -2.82
N VAL A 252 31.56 -21.63 -3.13
CA VAL A 252 31.38 -22.22 -4.45
C VAL A 252 30.29 -23.27 -4.33
N ALA A 253 29.19 -23.09 -5.05
CA ALA A 253 28.01 -23.96 -4.92
C ALA A 253 27.31 -24.22 -6.26
N ASN A 254 26.73 -25.41 -6.38
CA ASN A 254 25.72 -25.76 -7.39
C ASN A 254 24.49 -26.36 -6.69
N SER A 255 23.56 -26.94 -7.45
CA SER A 255 22.35 -27.58 -6.92
C SER A 255 22.61 -28.80 -6.02
N SER A 256 23.82 -29.36 -6.02
CA SER A 256 24.15 -30.65 -5.39
C SER A 256 25.25 -30.55 -4.33
N SER A 257 26.04 -29.48 -4.30
CA SER A 257 27.20 -29.33 -3.42
C SER A 257 27.47 -27.85 -3.15
N SER A 258 27.67 -27.52 -1.87
CA SER A 258 28.04 -26.18 -1.39
C SER A 258 29.30 -26.27 -0.56
N GLN A 259 30.31 -25.45 -0.87
CA GLN A 259 31.61 -25.50 -0.19
C GLN A 259 32.14 -24.10 0.11
N ILE A 260 32.27 -23.78 1.41
CA ILE A 260 32.97 -22.59 1.87
C ILE A 260 34.47 -22.89 1.96
N ARG A 261 35.31 -22.01 1.39
CA ARG A 261 36.77 -22.14 1.36
C ARG A 261 37.43 -20.81 1.69
N ARG A 262 38.56 -20.88 2.40
CA ARG A 262 39.42 -19.71 2.63
C ARG A 262 40.35 -19.51 1.45
N VAL A 263 40.38 -18.28 0.94
CA VAL A 263 41.32 -17.84 -0.09
C VAL A 263 42.71 -17.79 0.52
N ASN A 264 43.63 -18.56 -0.06
CA ASN A 264 45.04 -18.55 0.30
C ASN A 264 45.74 -17.38 -0.39
N VAL A 265 45.64 -17.35 -1.72
CA VAL A 265 46.25 -16.31 -2.55
C VAL A 265 45.42 -16.08 -3.81
N VAL A 266 45.25 -14.81 -4.18
CA VAL A 266 44.80 -14.41 -5.52
C VAL A 266 46.01 -14.29 -6.42
N THR A 267 46.09 -15.14 -7.44
CA THR A 267 47.27 -15.24 -8.31
C THR A 267 47.22 -14.23 -9.44
N ASN A 268 46.06 -14.03 -10.06
CA ASN A 268 45.81 -13.05 -11.11
C ASN A 268 44.29 -12.81 -11.26
N THR A 269 43.88 -12.13 -12.33
CA THR A 269 42.47 -11.79 -12.61
C THR A 269 41.56 -12.99 -12.81
N THR A 270 42.05 -14.16 -13.19
CA THR A 270 41.21 -15.34 -13.46
C THR A 270 41.57 -16.55 -12.61
N PHE A 271 42.55 -16.44 -11.71
CA PHE A 271 42.96 -17.55 -10.85
C PHE A 271 43.17 -17.13 -9.39
N LEU A 272 42.62 -17.93 -8.49
CA LEU A 272 42.95 -17.93 -7.06
C LEU A 272 43.18 -19.35 -6.55
N ASN A 273 43.84 -19.48 -5.41
CA ASN A 273 44.06 -20.72 -4.70
C ASN A 273 43.45 -20.65 -3.29
N THR A 274 42.96 -21.78 -2.78
CA THR A 274 42.34 -21.92 -1.46
C THR A 274 43.20 -22.75 -0.53
N THR A 275 43.02 -22.60 0.79
CA THR A 275 43.87 -23.31 1.78
C THR A 275 43.53 -24.80 1.94
N SER A 276 42.45 -25.28 1.33
CA SER A 276 41.99 -26.67 1.43
C SER A 276 41.31 -27.08 0.13
N THR A 277 41.38 -28.36 -0.22
CA THR A 277 40.86 -28.88 -1.49
C THR A 277 39.32 -28.88 -1.56
N PHE A 278 38.77 -28.84 -2.77
CA PHE A 278 37.35 -29.06 -3.03
C PHE A 278 37.05 -30.56 -3.07
N SER A 279 35.91 -30.97 -2.51
CA SER A 279 35.51 -32.39 -2.52
C SER A 279 34.70 -32.80 -3.76
N THR A 280 34.27 -31.83 -4.58
CA THR A 280 33.50 -32.08 -5.80
C THR A 280 33.95 -31.15 -6.91
N SER A 281 34.10 -31.66 -8.13
CA SER A 281 34.32 -30.83 -9.32
C SER A 281 33.05 -30.06 -9.67
N MET A 282 33.18 -28.76 -9.95
CA MET A 282 32.06 -27.89 -10.35
C MET A 282 32.53 -26.95 -11.46
N SER A 283 31.70 -26.72 -12.47
CA SER A 283 32.02 -25.83 -13.59
C SER A 283 30.83 -24.93 -13.93
N GLY A 284 31.11 -23.71 -14.37
CA GLY A 284 30.08 -22.73 -14.71
C GLY A 284 29.31 -22.19 -13.49
N VAL A 285 29.83 -22.38 -12.28
CA VAL A 285 29.15 -22.00 -11.03
C VAL A 285 29.44 -20.57 -10.61
N LYS A 286 28.52 -19.96 -9.87
CA LYS A 286 28.72 -18.64 -9.27
C LYS A 286 29.52 -18.74 -7.97
N ILE A 287 30.25 -17.69 -7.64
CA ILE A 287 31.03 -17.55 -6.41
C ILE A 287 30.52 -16.36 -5.59
N ARG A 288 30.52 -16.48 -4.26
CA ARG A 288 30.13 -15.42 -3.31
C ARG A 288 31.18 -15.29 -2.22
N THR A 289 31.42 -14.09 -1.72
CA THR A 289 32.31 -13.85 -0.57
C THR A 289 31.55 -13.80 0.75
N PHE A 290 32.28 -13.97 1.84
CA PHE A 290 31.84 -13.79 3.22
C PHE A 290 32.88 -12.94 3.95
N GLU A 291 32.50 -12.48 5.14
CA GLU A 291 33.44 -11.88 6.08
C GLU A 291 34.56 -12.87 6.46
N LYS A 292 35.69 -12.31 6.88
CA LYS A 292 36.89 -13.10 7.18
C LYS A 292 36.70 -13.99 8.40
N GLY A 293 37.25 -15.20 8.33
CA GLY A 293 37.33 -16.14 9.43
C GLY A 293 36.17 -17.14 9.48
N PHE A 294 36.48 -18.38 9.85
CA PHE A 294 35.47 -19.43 10.02
C PHE A 294 34.78 -19.29 11.36
N LEU A 295 33.50 -19.67 11.39
CA LEU A 295 32.68 -19.69 12.58
C LEU A 295 32.45 -21.11 13.08
N SER A 296 32.51 -21.26 14.40
CA SER A 296 31.94 -22.36 15.14
C SER A 296 30.60 -21.94 15.73
N VAL A 297 29.55 -22.58 15.26
CA VAL A 297 28.17 -22.45 15.75
C VAL A 297 27.70 -23.79 16.32
N ASN A 298 26.83 -23.76 17.32
CA ASN A 298 26.24 -24.96 17.91
C ASN A 298 24.78 -24.71 18.35
N THR A 299 24.05 -25.79 18.58
CA THR A 299 22.62 -25.78 18.90
C THR A 299 22.32 -25.65 20.39
N THR A 300 23.33 -25.37 21.23
CA THR A 300 23.20 -25.35 22.70
C THR A 300 23.55 -24.01 23.33
N SER A 301 24.19 -23.11 22.58
CA SER A 301 24.68 -21.83 23.09
C SER A 301 24.47 -20.71 22.07
N PRO A 302 24.07 -19.50 22.51
CA PRO A 302 24.01 -18.32 21.65
C PRO A 302 25.40 -17.72 21.37
N ILE A 303 26.48 -18.31 21.91
CA ILE A 303 27.85 -17.84 21.66
C ILE A 303 28.33 -18.41 20.32
N VAL A 304 28.77 -17.51 19.44
CA VAL A 304 29.44 -17.83 18.19
C VAL A 304 30.93 -17.53 18.34
N THR A 305 31.77 -18.52 18.06
CA THR A 305 33.23 -18.39 18.15
C THR A 305 33.82 -18.33 16.76
N GLY A 306 34.69 -17.35 16.53
CA GLY A 306 35.37 -17.13 15.26
C GLY A 306 36.83 -17.54 15.31
N THR A 307 37.35 -18.05 14.20
CA THR A 307 38.79 -18.28 13.99
C THR A 307 39.26 -17.38 12.85
N ASN A 308 40.23 -16.49 13.13
CA ASN A 308 40.68 -15.42 12.22
C ASN A 308 39.58 -14.41 11.84
N THR A 309 38.63 -14.18 12.73
CA THR A 309 37.61 -13.14 12.62
C THR A 309 38.09 -11.82 13.22
N ALA A 310 37.36 -10.74 12.96
CA ALA A 310 37.64 -9.40 13.50
C ALA A 310 36.35 -8.75 14.01
N PHE A 311 35.56 -9.48 14.81
CA PHE A 311 34.20 -9.07 15.19
C PHE A 311 34.12 -7.71 15.86
N ASP A 312 35.08 -7.36 16.71
CA ASP A 312 35.16 -6.09 17.43
C ASP A 312 35.44 -4.86 16.56
N THR A 313 35.84 -5.07 15.30
CA THR A 313 36.04 -3.99 14.32
C THR A 313 35.03 -4.02 13.18
N VAL A 314 34.41 -5.18 12.92
CA VAL A 314 33.48 -5.38 11.80
C VAL A 314 32.02 -5.34 12.26
N LEU A 315 31.69 -5.82 13.45
CA LEU A 315 30.32 -5.94 13.96
C LEU A 315 30.06 -4.96 15.10
N SER A 316 28.84 -4.46 15.17
CA SER A 316 28.31 -3.66 16.28
C SER A 316 27.13 -4.37 16.94
N ILE A 317 26.86 -4.03 18.21
CA ILE A 317 25.62 -4.46 18.89
C ILE A 317 24.43 -3.99 18.06
N GLY A 318 23.48 -4.90 17.82
CA GLY A 318 22.27 -4.66 17.04
C GLY A 318 22.39 -5.00 15.56
N ASP A 319 23.60 -5.26 15.03
CA ASP A 319 23.79 -5.68 13.65
C ASP A 319 23.09 -7.02 13.38
N PHE A 320 22.50 -7.14 12.19
CA PHE A 320 21.96 -8.41 11.69
C PHE A 320 22.97 -9.08 10.78
N ILE A 321 23.25 -10.36 11.08
CA ILE A 321 24.17 -11.20 10.32
C ILE A 321 23.45 -12.46 9.82
N VAL A 322 23.84 -12.92 8.64
CA VAL A 322 23.47 -14.22 8.11
C VAL A 322 24.58 -15.20 8.49
N LEU A 323 24.24 -16.26 9.23
CA LEU A 323 25.12 -17.38 9.54
C LEU A 323 24.77 -18.55 8.62
N THR A 324 25.76 -19.14 7.96
CA THR A 324 25.49 -20.23 7.01
C THR A 324 26.68 -21.15 6.79
N ASP A 325 26.42 -22.42 6.51
CA ASP A 325 27.43 -23.34 5.96
C ASP A 325 27.44 -23.41 4.42
N GLY A 326 26.59 -22.62 3.76
CA GLY A 326 26.40 -22.59 2.32
C GLY A 326 25.19 -23.40 1.83
N THR A 327 24.47 -24.10 2.71
CA THR A 327 23.20 -24.78 2.38
C THR A 327 21.99 -23.98 2.89
N ASP A 328 20.89 -24.01 2.13
CA ASP A 328 19.66 -23.28 2.50
C ASP A 328 19.10 -23.76 3.86
N SER A 329 19.19 -25.06 4.17
CA SER A 329 18.71 -25.64 5.44
C SER A 329 19.52 -25.23 6.67
N ASN A 330 20.79 -24.85 6.49
CA ASN A 330 21.68 -24.40 7.56
C ASN A 330 22.05 -22.93 7.35
N THR A 331 21.05 -22.11 7.03
CA THR A 331 21.19 -20.65 6.91
C THR A 331 20.21 -19.96 7.85
N VAL A 332 20.70 -19.00 8.64
CA VAL A 332 19.87 -18.30 9.61
C VAL A 332 20.27 -16.84 9.77
N VAL A 333 19.31 -15.97 10.07
CA VAL A 333 19.54 -14.58 10.47
C VAL A 333 19.59 -14.48 12.00
N ARG A 334 20.56 -13.73 12.52
CA ARG A 334 20.72 -13.45 13.95
C ARG A 334 21.09 -12.00 14.19
N GLN A 335 20.63 -11.46 15.32
CA GLN A 335 21.05 -10.14 15.79
C GLN A 335 22.20 -10.29 16.78
N VAL A 336 23.24 -9.47 16.60
CA VAL A 336 24.39 -9.41 17.52
C VAL A 336 23.93 -8.73 18.81
N SER A 337 23.85 -9.49 19.90
CA SER A 337 23.51 -8.97 21.22
C SER A 337 24.72 -8.35 21.93
N TYR A 338 25.88 -9.00 21.81
CA TYR A 338 27.14 -8.54 22.39
C TYR A 338 28.33 -8.91 21.51
N VAL A 339 29.32 -8.03 21.46
CA VAL A 339 30.64 -8.32 20.89
C VAL A 339 31.64 -8.43 22.04
N THR A 340 32.08 -9.65 22.35
CA THR A 340 32.96 -9.92 23.49
C THR A 340 34.41 -9.56 23.16
N ASN A 341 34.86 -9.90 21.96
CA ASN A 341 36.17 -9.59 21.39
C ASN A 341 36.19 -9.96 19.90
N SER A 342 37.33 -9.79 19.22
CA SER A 342 37.55 -10.15 17.81
C SER A 342 37.15 -11.56 17.39
N SER A 343 37.06 -12.51 18.33
CA SER A 343 36.79 -13.94 18.11
C SER A 343 35.53 -14.49 18.79
N SER A 344 34.77 -13.65 19.51
CA SER A 344 33.55 -14.11 20.17
C SER A 344 32.45 -13.05 20.19
N ILE A 345 31.26 -13.47 19.76
CA ILE A 345 30.01 -12.70 19.87
C ILE A 345 28.93 -13.54 20.55
N THR A 346 27.93 -12.88 21.11
CA THR A 346 26.67 -13.50 21.56
C THR A 346 25.54 -13.02 20.67
N VAL A 347 24.75 -13.94 20.13
CA VAL A 347 23.56 -13.64 19.32
C VAL A 347 22.27 -13.70 20.14
N ASP A 348 21.19 -13.14 19.61
CA ASP A 348 19.86 -13.08 20.22
C ASP A 348 19.22 -14.45 20.48
N VAL A 349 19.39 -15.41 19.57
CA VAL A 349 18.81 -16.75 19.66
C VAL A 349 19.83 -17.82 19.29
N ILE A 350 19.79 -18.97 19.96
CA ILE A 350 20.66 -20.12 19.67
C ILE A 350 20.57 -20.51 18.18
N PRO A 351 21.69 -20.71 17.46
CA PRO A 351 21.67 -21.19 16.08
C PRO A 351 21.00 -22.58 15.93
N PRO A 352 20.24 -22.85 14.86
CA PRO A 352 19.51 -24.11 14.70
C PRO A 352 20.39 -25.25 14.13
N PHE A 353 21.66 -24.99 13.85
CA PHE A 353 22.61 -25.96 13.30
C PHE A 353 23.97 -25.85 14.00
N SER A 354 24.80 -26.88 13.84
CA SER A 354 26.19 -26.89 14.30
C SER A 354 27.16 -27.10 13.15
N ASN A 355 28.18 -26.25 13.07
CA ASN A 355 29.24 -26.34 12.07
C ASN A 355 30.48 -25.58 12.58
N ASN A 356 31.68 -26.11 12.33
CA ASN A 356 32.96 -25.48 12.73
C ASN A 356 33.64 -24.68 11.61
N ASN A 357 32.99 -24.63 10.45
CA ASN A 357 33.45 -24.01 9.21
C ASN A 357 32.33 -23.19 8.56
N ALA A 358 31.40 -22.64 9.36
CA ALA A 358 30.38 -21.73 8.86
C ALA A 358 30.99 -20.36 8.48
N GLY A 359 30.33 -19.65 7.57
CA GLY A 359 30.63 -18.28 7.21
C GLY A 359 29.55 -17.32 7.69
N TYR A 360 29.83 -16.03 7.61
CA TYR A 360 28.84 -14.98 7.87
C TYR A 360 29.03 -13.75 6.99
N TYR A 361 27.96 -12.96 6.88
CA TYR A 361 28.01 -11.62 6.31
C TYR A 361 26.88 -10.77 6.89
N LYS A 362 27.06 -9.44 6.86
CA LYS A 362 25.98 -8.51 7.22
C LYS A 362 24.94 -8.46 6.10
N SER A 363 23.67 -8.45 6.46
CA SER A 363 22.59 -8.22 5.50
C SER A 363 21.53 -7.31 6.07
N VAL A 364 20.89 -6.58 5.17
CA VAL A 364 19.63 -5.90 5.48
C VAL A 364 18.54 -6.96 5.62
N VAL A 365 17.73 -6.82 6.66
CA VAL A 365 16.68 -7.76 7.02
C VAL A 365 15.39 -7.03 7.33
N GLY A 366 14.27 -7.72 7.16
CA GLY A 366 12.97 -7.33 7.69
C GLY A 366 12.16 -8.58 8.00
N LYS A 367 11.09 -8.45 8.80
CA LYS A 367 10.16 -9.56 9.07
C LYS A 367 8.96 -9.48 8.15
N VAL A 368 8.44 -10.62 7.70
CA VAL A 368 7.23 -10.63 6.87
C VAL A 368 6.03 -10.17 7.69
N ASP A 369 5.42 -9.05 7.30
CA ASP A 369 4.11 -8.64 7.81
C ASP A 369 3.03 -9.38 7.03
N LYS A 370 2.99 -9.13 5.72
CA LYS A 370 2.00 -9.73 4.81
C LYS A 370 2.48 -9.74 3.36
N PHE A 371 1.84 -10.58 2.56
CA PHE A 371 1.95 -10.56 1.11
C PHE A 371 0.63 -10.07 0.49
N ALA A 372 0.68 -8.91 -0.16
CA ALA A 372 -0.47 -8.29 -0.82
C ALA A 372 -0.58 -8.80 -2.27
N ASN A 373 -1.28 -9.94 -2.43
CA ASN A 373 -1.45 -10.67 -3.70
C ASN A 373 -1.90 -9.79 -4.87
N TYR A 374 -2.79 -8.82 -4.65
CA TYR A 374 -3.34 -7.97 -5.70
C TYR A 374 -2.33 -6.95 -6.28
N LYS A 375 -1.18 -6.75 -5.61
CA LYS A 375 -0.11 -5.83 -6.01
C LYS A 375 1.25 -6.53 -6.22
N ASP A 376 1.29 -7.86 -6.08
CA ASP A 376 2.53 -8.65 -5.98
C ASP A 376 3.54 -8.05 -4.98
N MET A 377 3.04 -7.54 -3.85
CA MET A 377 3.85 -6.75 -2.91
C MET A 377 4.09 -7.53 -1.60
N LEU A 378 5.35 -7.79 -1.30
CA LEU A 378 5.81 -8.26 0.01
C LEU A 378 6.03 -7.05 0.92
N VAL A 379 5.33 -7.03 2.05
CA VAL A 379 5.50 -6.01 3.08
C VAL A 379 6.34 -6.58 4.20
N LEU A 380 7.48 -5.94 4.47
CA LEU A 380 8.34 -6.29 5.60
C LEU A 380 8.22 -5.22 6.67
N TYR A 381 8.17 -5.61 7.95
CA TYR A 381 8.23 -4.69 9.09
C TYR A 381 9.54 -4.89 9.86
N GLN A 382 9.88 -3.97 10.76
CA GLN A 382 11.15 -4.00 11.52
C GLN A 382 12.40 -4.09 10.62
N SER A 383 12.40 -3.33 9.51
CA SER A 383 13.56 -3.28 8.62
C SER A 383 14.81 -2.78 9.36
N SER A 384 15.93 -3.49 9.16
CA SER A 384 17.24 -3.09 9.67
C SER A 384 17.96 -2.08 8.77
N ALA A 385 17.31 -1.62 7.69
CA ALA A 385 17.91 -0.70 6.74
C ALA A 385 18.37 0.61 7.40
N ASN A 386 19.57 1.05 7.02
CA ASN A 386 20.25 2.25 7.48
C ASN A 386 21.04 2.89 6.31
N SER A 387 21.79 3.95 6.57
CA SER A 387 22.47 4.73 5.51
C SER A 387 23.56 3.96 4.75
N THR A 388 24.10 2.87 5.32
CA THR A 388 25.16 2.07 4.68
C THR A 388 24.66 0.71 4.18
N LEU A 389 23.64 0.14 4.82
CA LEU A 389 23.10 -1.18 4.50
C LEU A 389 21.58 -1.11 4.34
N TYR A 390 21.08 -1.35 3.13
CA TYR A 390 19.68 -1.22 2.76
C TYR A 390 19.33 -2.16 1.59
N PHE A 391 18.03 -2.41 1.37
CA PHE A 391 17.58 -3.25 0.25
C PHE A 391 17.83 -2.54 -1.08
N THR A 392 18.19 -3.28 -2.11
CA THR A 392 18.50 -2.75 -3.44
C THR A 392 17.81 -3.55 -4.51
N ASN A 393 17.29 -2.88 -5.53
CA ASN A 393 16.56 -3.51 -6.62
C ASN A 393 17.41 -4.57 -7.34
N ASN A 394 16.73 -5.55 -7.95
CA ASN A 394 17.34 -6.63 -8.73
C ASN A 394 18.33 -7.50 -7.92
N LYS A 395 18.04 -7.69 -6.63
CA LYS A 395 18.74 -8.67 -5.77
C LYS A 395 17.83 -9.85 -5.43
N ILE A 396 18.42 -10.86 -4.80
CA ILE A 396 17.70 -12.04 -4.32
C ILE A 396 17.25 -11.80 -2.89
N LEU A 397 15.96 -11.99 -2.61
CA LEU A 397 15.42 -12.07 -1.25
C LEU A 397 15.25 -13.53 -0.86
N LYS A 398 15.52 -13.84 0.41
CA LYS A 398 15.41 -15.19 0.97
C LYS A 398 14.69 -15.14 2.31
N GLY A 399 13.66 -15.97 2.47
CA GLY A 399 13.00 -16.26 3.73
C GLY A 399 13.81 -17.29 4.51
N VAL A 400 14.00 -17.06 5.81
CA VAL A 400 14.84 -17.91 6.66
C VAL A 400 14.15 -19.25 6.96
N ASP A 401 12.87 -19.22 7.30
CA ASP A 401 12.16 -20.43 7.75
C ASP A 401 11.48 -21.14 6.59
N SER A 402 10.94 -20.37 5.64
CA SER A 402 10.25 -20.89 4.46
C SER A 402 11.21 -21.40 3.39
N THR A 403 12.47 -20.96 3.40
CA THR A 403 13.42 -21.07 2.28
C THR A 403 12.94 -20.42 0.97
N ALA A 404 11.81 -19.70 1.01
CA ALA A 404 11.24 -19.02 -0.14
C ALA A 404 12.23 -17.97 -0.65
N ASN A 405 12.27 -17.79 -1.97
CA ASN A 405 13.15 -16.80 -2.57
C ASN A 405 12.52 -16.08 -3.75
N ALA A 406 12.87 -14.81 -3.89
CA ALA A 406 12.53 -14.00 -5.05
C ALA A 406 13.83 -13.57 -5.73
N VAL A 407 14.02 -14.00 -6.99
CA VAL A 407 15.31 -13.84 -7.70
C VAL A 407 15.55 -12.40 -8.15
N SER A 408 14.49 -11.58 -8.24
CA SER A 408 14.56 -10.15 -8.47
C SER A 408 13.34 -9.44 -7.89
N PHE A 409 13.55 -8.25 -7.32
CA PHE A 409 12.50 -7.40 -6.79
C PHE A 409 12.76 -5.92 -7.07
N SER A 410 11.72 -5.11 -6.89
CA SER A 410 11.80 -3.65 -6.88
C SER A 410 11.30 -3.10 -5.56
N LEU A 411 12.07 -2.22 -4.93
CA LEU A 411 11.58 -1.35 -3.87
C LEU A 411 10.56 -0.39 -4.47
N ILE A 412 9.41 -0.32 -3.81
CA ILE A 412 8.34 0.61 -4.14
C ILE A 412 7.98 1.42 -2.89
N ASP A 413 7.17 2.43 -3.07
CA ASP A 413 6.61 3.21 -1.98
C ASP A 413 5.09 3.14 -2.01
N VAL A 414 4.44 3.46 -0.90
CA VAL A 414 2.98 3.57 -0.83
C VAL A 414 2.58 4.96 -1.26
N SER A 415 1.94 5.06 -2.43
CA SER A 415 1.35 6.31 -2.93
C SER A 415 0.03 6.63 -2.22
N LEU A 416 -0.24 7.91 -1.96
CA LEU A 416 -1.44 8.36 -1.25
C LEU A 416 -2.18 9.44 -2.04
N ALA A 417 -3.47 9.21 -2.26
CA ALA A 417 -4.44 10.21 -2.69
C ALA A 417 -5.30 10.71 -1.52
N LYS A 418 -5.60 9.81 -0.58
CA LYS A 418 -6.26 10.13 0.68
C LYS A 418 -5.65 9.35 1.84
N TYR A 419 -5.91 9.84 3.05
CA TYR A 419 -5.49 9.19 4.28
C TYR A 419 -6.47 9.45 5.43
N SER A 420 -6.60 8.48 6.32
CA SER A 420 -7.44 8.57 7.52
C SER A 420 -6.65 8.12 8.75
N PRO A 421 -6.19 9.05 9.61
CA PRO A 421 -5.66 8.66 10.90
C PRO A 421 -6.81 8.29 11.84
N ARG A 422 -6.67 7.19 12.58
CA ARG A 422 -7.64 6.75 13.58
C ARG A 422 -6.91 6.36 14.85
N TYR A 423 -7.26 7.00 15.95
CA TYR A 423 -6.84 6.56 17.28
C TYR A 423 -7.78 7.09 18.34
N ARG A 424 -7.80 6.42 19.50
CA ARG A 424 -8.65 6.83 20.60
C ARG A 424 -7.95 7.86 21.47
N VAL A 425 -8.40 9.11 21.37
CA VAL A 425 -8.03 10.20 22.28
C VAL A 425 -9.10 10.33 23.34
N VAL A 426 -8.71 10.30 24.61
CA VAL A 426 -9.56 10.69 25.71
C VAL A 426 -9.31 12.16 25.99
N VAL A 427 -10.38 12.96 25.98
CA VAL A 427 -10.34 14.41 26.16
C VAL A 427 -11.16 14.76 27.41
N PRO A 428 -10.52 14.84 28.59
CA PRO A 428 -11.18 15.30 29.81
C PRO A 428 -11.76 16.70 29.64
N ALA A 429 -12.80 17.03 30.42
CA ALA A 429 -13.41 18.36 30.38
C ALA A 429 -12.37 19.47 30.61
N GLY A 430 -12.40 20.52 29.79
CA GLY A 430 -11.44 21.63 29.86
C GLY A 430 -10.09 21.38 29.15
N THR A 431 -9.92 20.21 28.54
CA THR A 431 -8.76 19.89 27.70
C THR A 431 -9.16 19.82 26.22
N ARG A 432 -8.18 19.85 25.32
CA ARG A 432 -8.40 19.63 23.88
C ARG A 432 -7.15 19.07 23.22
N TYR A 433 -7.28 18.62 21.98
CA TYR A 433 -6.14 18.24 21.16
C TYR A 433 -6.26 18.79 19.75
N ASN A 434 -5.11 19.04 19.11
CA ASN A 434 -5.02 19.28 17.67
C ASN A 434 -4.22 18.15 17.03
N GLN A 435 -4.61 17.76 15.83
CA GLN A 435 -3.88 16.77 15.05
C GLN A 435 -3.42 17.38 13.73
N TYR A 436 -2.17 17.15 13.38
CA TYR A 436 -1.61 17.51 12.09
C TYR A 436 -0.95 16.31 11.44
N VAL A 437 -1.10 16.14 10.12
CA VAL A 437 -0.44 15.07 9.37
C VAL A 437 0.39 15.68 8.24
N ASN A 438 1.62 15.22 8.13
CA ASN A 438 2.58 15.62 7.12
C ASN A 438 3.11 14.38 6.41
N ILE A 439 3.12 14.42 5.09
CA ILE A 439 3.57 13.32 4.25
C ILE A 439 4.60 13.87 3.25
N ALA A 440 5.67 13.13 3.01
CA ALA A 440 6.69 13.50 2.04
C ALA A 440 6.15 13.35 0.62
N ASN A 441 6.74 14.06 -0.34
CA ASN A 441 6.44 13.81 -1.75
C ASN A 441 7.24 12.62 -2.31
N SER A 442 6.94 12.21 -3.54
CA SER A 442 7.64 11.14 -4.26
C SER A 442 9.12 11.42 -4.57
N SER A 443 9.61 12.63 -4.25
CA SER A 443 11.03 12.99 -4.30
C SER A 443 11.69 12.96 -2.92
N TYR A 444 11.02 12.38 -1.91
CA TYR A 444 11.47 12.24 -0.53
C TYR A 444 11.73 13.57 0.17
N SER A 445 10.89 14.58 -0.12
CA SER A 445 11.00 15.91 0.47
C SER A 445 9.76 16.30 1.26
N THR A 446 9.97 16.94 2.41
CA THR A 446 8.89 17.58 3.18
C THR A 446 8.26 18.75 2.41
N ILE A 447 6.95 18.95 2.58
CA ILE A 447 6.25 20.12 2.04
C ILE A 447 5.58 20.87 3.19
N ALA A 448 6.28 21.87 3.73
CA ALA A 448 5.83 22.59 4.92
C ALA A 448 4.46 23.27 4.75
N SER A 449 4.13 23.77 3.55
CA SER A 449 2.83 24.39 3.24
C SER A 449 1.65 23.42 3.28
N LYS A 450 1.91 22.11 3.40
CA LYS A 450 0.90 21.05 3.45
C LYS A 450 0.76 20.44 4.85
N ASN A 451 1.37 21.04 5.87
CA ASN A 451 1.10 20.72 7.27
C ASN A 451 -0.31 21.18 7.65
N LYS A 452 -1.28 20.29 7.51
CA LYS A 452 -2.69 20.60 7.75
C LYS A 452 -3.18 19.97 9.04
N GLN A 453 -3.99 20.74 9.76
CA GLN A 453 -4.80 20.19 10.81
C GLN A 453 -5.84 19.25 10.18
N VAL A 454 -5.95 18.03 10.70
CA VAL A 454 -6.85 17.00 10.19
C VAL A 454 -7.79 16.52 11.27
N LEU A 455 -8.92 15.96 10.85
CA LEU A 455 -9.88 15.33 11.76
C LEU A 455 -9.54 13.85 11.91
N ASN A 456 -9.45 13.41 13.17
CA ASN A 456 -9.31 12.01 13.53
C ASN A 456 -10.55 11.22 13.09
N GLY A 457 -10.37 10.04 12.50
CA GLY A 457 -11.46 9.22 11.98
C GLY A 457 -11.93 9.59 10.57
N ALA A 458 -11.63 10.80 10.08
CA ALA A 458 -12.09 11.29 8.79
C ALA A 458 -11.08 11.00 7.67
N SER A 459 -11.60 10.82 6.45
CA SER A 459 -10.77 10.77 5.24
C SER A 459 -10.34 12.16 4.82
N ASN A 460 -9.04 12.36 4.71
CA ASN A 460 -8.40 13.62 4.29
C ASN A 460 -7.78 13.42 2.89
N ILE A 461 -7.98 14.37 1.98
CA ILE A 461 -7.43 14.34 0.63
C ILE A 461 -6.01 14.93 0.64
N VAL A 462 -5.11 14.37 -0.16
CA VAL A 462 -3.79 14.94 -0.43
C VAL A 462 -3.94 16.11 -1.41
N ASP A 463 -3.56 17.32 -1.00
CA ASP A 463 -3.76 18.52 -1.82
C ASP A 463 -2.70 18.70 -2.92
N ASN A 464 -2.92 18.09 -4.07
CA ASN A 464 -2.21 18.37 -5.33
C ASN A 464 -0.68 18.24 -5.25
N TYR A 465 -0.20 17.19 -4.60
CA TYR A 465 1.19 16.76 -4.71
C TYR A 465 1.30 15.24 -4.57
N SER A 466 2.40 14.66 -5.03
CA SER A 466 2.66 13.22 -5.04
C SER A 466 3.03 12.69 -3.64
N ALA A 467 2.08 12.67 -2.70
CA ALA A 467 2.32 12.17 -1.36
C ALA A 467 2.68 10.67 -1.36
N THR A 468 3.73 10.32 -0.61
CA THR A 468 4.24 8.95 -0.51
C THR A 468 4.66 8.60 0.91
N ILE A 469 4.41 7.35 1.31
CA ILE A 469 5.07 6.71 2.46
C ILE A 469 6.14 5.79 1.88
N ALA A 470 7.39 6.15 2.11
CA ALA A 470 8.53 5.50 1.50
C ALA A 470 8.89 4.20 2.22
N SER A 471 9.40 3.23 1.45
CA SER A 471 10.12 2.09 2.00
C SER A 471 11.28 2.56 2.88
N ARG A 472 11.58 1.85 3.98
CA ARG A 472 12.63 2.23 4.93
C ARG A 472 13.99 2.36 4.25
N SER A 473 14.28 1.51 3.26
CA SER A 473 15.49 1.62 2.44
C SER A 473 15.58 2.91 1.62
N ASN A 474 14.45 3.48 1.18
CA ASN A 474 14.40 4.78 0.50
C ASN A 474 14.48 5.95 1.48
N GLU A 475 13.87 5.81 2.65
CA GLU A 475 13.95 6.78 3.75
C GLU A 475 15.40 7.07 4.19
N VAL A 476 16.16 6.01 4.48
CA VAL A 476 17.55 6.14 4.99
C VAL A 476 18.55 6.64 3.96
N ARG A 477 18.20 6.56 2.67
CA ARG A 477 18.99 7.11 1.56
C ARG A 477 18.76 8.60 1.34
N ASN A 478 17.65 9.14 1.85
CA ASN A 478 17.26 10.54 1.67
C ASN A 478 16.99 11.26 3.02
N PRO A 479 17.84 11.10 4.04
CA PRO A 479 17.47 11.44 5.41
C PRO A 479 17.32 12.94 5.66
N SER A 480 18.06 13.79 4.93
CA SER A 480 18.07 15.25 5.14
C SER A 480 16.79 15.96 4.70
N ASN A 481 16.00 15.33 3.84
CA ASN A 481 14.84 15.94 3.21
C ASN A 481 13.52 15.48 3.82
N LEU A 482 13.59 14.55 4.78
CA LEU A 482 12.45 13.88 5.41
C LEU A 482 12.18 14.41 6.83
N PHE A 483 11.11 13.93 7.45
CA PHE A 483 10.74 14.31 8.81
C PHE A 483 11.67 13.65 9.85
N ALA A 484 11.35 13.84 11.14
CA ALA A 484 12.15 13.32 12.26
C ALA A 484 12.54 11.84 12.06
N ASN A 485 13.81 11.51 12.36
CA ASN A 485 14.39 10.18 12.17
C ASN A 485 14.37 9.67 10.71
N ALA A 486 14.38 10.60 9.74
CA ALA A 486 14.32 10.32 8.31
C ALA A 486 13.03 9.57 7.91
N LYS A 487 11.88 9.98 8.46
CA LYS A 487 10.59 9.33 8.20
C LYS A 487 9.76 10.08 7.17
N SER A 488 9.03 9.35 6.34
CA SER A 488 8.19 9.88 5.26
C SER A 488 6.80 10.34 5.71
N LEU A 489 6.36 9.90 6.89
CA LEU A 489 5.14 10.34 7.55
C LEU A 489 5.47 10.95 8.91
N ASN A 490 4.87 12.10 9.22
CA ASN A 490 4.86 12.67 10.56
C ASN A 490 3.46 13.19 10.93
N ALA A 491 2.81 12.51 11.86
CA ALA A 491 1.56 12.91 12.47
C ALA A 491 1.82 13.53 13.86
N ASN A 492 1.65 14.84 13.97
CA ASN A 492 1.78 15.56 15.23
C ASN A 492 0.44 15.56 15.97
N LEU A 493 0.45 15.15 17.22
CA LEU A 493 -0.68 15.27 18.15
C LEU A 493 -0.31 16.26 19.24
N GLU A 494 -0.94 17.43 19.21
CA GLU A 494 -0.78 18.46 20.24
C GLU A 494 -1.84 18.26 21.32
N LEU A 495 -1.40 17.93 22.53
CA LEU A 495 -2.24 17.77 23.71
C LEU A 495 -2.23 19.08 24.49
N ILE A 496 -3.41 19.64 24.74
CA ILE A 496 -3.56 20.97 25.34
C ILE A 496 -4.39 20.85 26.62
N THR A 497 -3.89 21.45 27.69
CA THR A 497 -4.58 21.55 28.98
C THR A 497 -4.41 22.94 29.57
N ASN A 498 -5.47 23.41 30.23
CA ASN A 498 -5.45 24.62 31.04
C ASN A 498 -5.44 24.31 32.54
N ASN A 499 -5.27 23.03 32.91
CA ASN A 499 -5.27 22.57 34.30
C ASN A 499 -4.11 21.60 34.54
N ASP A 500 -3.25 21.93 35.49
CA ASP A 500 -2.03 21.18 35.82
C ASP A 500 -2.28 19.72 36.27
N TYR A 501 -3.50 19.30 36.57
CA TYR A 501 -3.78 17.94 37.09
C TYR A 501 -4.48 17.03 36.08
N THR A 502 -4.78 17.53 34.89
CA THR A 502 -5.43 16.75 33.83
C THR A 502 -4.82 17.06 32.47
N SER A 503 -4.90 16.11 31.55
CA SER A 503 -4.38 16.22 30.20
C SER A 503 -5.15 15.27 29.30
N PRO A 504 -5.36 15.59 28.01
CA PRO A 504 -5.80 14.57 27.08
C PRO A 504 -4.73 13.49 26.95
N TYR A 505 -5.15 12.26 26.64
CA TYR A 505 -4.24 11.13 26.48
C TYR A 505 -4.73 10.19 25.40
N VAL A 506 -3.80 9.40 24.85
CA VAL A 506 -4.08 8.45 23.77
C VAL A 506 -4.01 7.04 24.31
N ILE A 507 -4.90 6.18 23.81
CA ILE A 507 -4.81 4.75 24.01
C ILE A 507 -4.10 4.16 22.79
N GLU A 508 -2.87 3.71 22.99
CA GLU A 508 -1.97 3.22 21.93
C GLU A 508 -2.53 2.01 21.16
N THR A 509 -3.36 1.18 21.81
CA THR A 509 -3.90 -0.06 21.20
C THR A 509 -4.80 0.18 19.99
N ASP A 510 -5.29 1.41 19.80
CA ASP A 510 -6.28 1.73 18.78
C ASP A 510 -5.69 2.59 17.64
N LEU A 511 -4.36 2.61 17.47
CA LEU A 511 -3.70 3.40 16.43
C LEU A 511 -3.75 2.72 15.06
N ASP A 512 -4.41 3.38 14.11
CA ASP A 512 -4.53 2.98 12.70
C ASP A 512 -4.31 4.19 11.78
N PHE A 513 -3.76 3.92 10.60
CA PHE A 513 -3.56 4.88 9.53
C PHE A 513 -3.91 4.22 8.19
N THR A 514 -5.08 4.55 7.66
CA THR A 514 -5.53 4.03 6.37
C THR A 514 -5.10 4.96 5.23
N THR A 515 -4.67 4.41 4.11
CA THR A 515 -4.34 5.14 2.88
C THR A 515 -5.23 4.68 1.72
N GLU A 516 -5.54 5.60 0.80
CA GLU A 516 -6.25 5.31 -0.45
C GLU A 516 -5.49 5.94 -1.61
N GLU A 517 -5.54 5.31 -2.79
CA GLU A 517 -5.00 5.84 -4.03
C GLU A 517 -6.09 5.84 -5.11
N PHE A 518 -6.05 6.80 -6.04
CA PHE A 518 -6.90 6.73 -7.24
C PHE A 518 -6.21 5.89 -8.32
N LEU A 519 -6.92 4.90 -8.85
CA LEU A 519 -6.46 4.07 -9.96
C LEU A 519 -7.04 4.59 -11.27
N ILE A 520 -6.20 5.23 -12.08
CA ILE A 520 -6.56 5.73 -13.41
C ILE A 520 -5.47 5.24 -14.38
N ASN A 521 -5.88 4.69 -15.51
CA ASN A 521 -4.96 4.18 -16.53
C ASN A 521 -4.86 5.08 -17.77
N ASN A 522 -5.57 6.22 -17.76
CA ASN A 522 -5.63 7.24 -18.81
C ASN A 522 -5.83 6.73 -20.26
N ASP A 523 -6.33 5.50 -20.40
CA ASP A 523 -6.46 4.84 -21.69
C ASP A 523 -7.93 4.86 -22.10
N THR A 524 -8.24 5.62 -23.15
CA THR A 524 -9.60 5.73 -23.70
C THR A 524 -9.75 4.96 -25.01
N SER A 525 -8.78 4.11 -25.33
CA SER A 525 -8.86 3.23 -26.49
C SER A 525 -10.11 2.36 -26.41
N ALA A 526 -10.78 2.18 -27.55
CA ALA A 526 -11.98 1.37 -27.67
C ALA A 526 -13.20 1.80 -26.82
N GLU A 527 -13.20 2.98 -26.19
CA GLU A 527 -14.37 3.50 -25.48
C GLU A 527 -15.57 3.75 -26.41
N THR A 528 -15.39 3.81 -27.73
CA THR A 528 -16.47 3.99 -28.69
C THR A 528 -17.22 2.69 -29.05
N TYR A 529 -16.69 1.51 -28.73
CA TYR A 529 -17.33 0.24 -29.08
C TYR A 529 -18.37 -0.16 -28.03
N GLY A 530 -19.58 -0.41 -28.51
CA GLY A 530 -20.74 -0.62 -27.68
C GLY A 530 -20.87 -2.05 -27.20
N ASN A 531 -20.66 -2.30 -25.91
CA ASN A 531 -21.47 -3.24 -25.14
C ASN A 531 -21.20 -3.09 -23.64
N ASN A 532 -22.29 -3.06 -22.86
CA ASN A 532 -22.25 -2.98 -21.41
C ASN A 532 -21.96 -4.36 -20.80
N ARG A 533 -21.18 -4.32 -19.72
CA ARG A 533 -20.59 -5.42 -18.92
C ARG A 533 -19.30 -5.97 -19.49
N PHE A 534 -18.31 -6.08 -18.59
CA PHE A 534 -17.12 -6.90 -18.67
C PHE A 534 -17.48 -8.31 -19.16
N SER A 535 -17.58 -8.49 -20.48
CA SER A 535 -17.67 -9.84 -21.07
C SER A 535 -16.26 -10.36 -21.11
N THR A 536 -15.97 -11.11 -20.05
CA THR A 536 -14.73 -11.83 -19.84
C THR A 536 -15.04 -13.25 -20.22
N VAL A 537 -14.36 -13.77 -21.25
CA VAL A 537 -14.41 -15.20 -21.52
C VAL A 537 -13.03 -15.77 -21.32
N THR A 538 -12.98 -16.84 -20.55
CA THR A 538 -11.78 -17.66 -20.41
C THR A 538 -11.81 -18.76 -21.45
N PHE A 539 -10.63 -19.11 -21.96
CA PHE A 539 -10.46 -20.27 -22.83
C PHE A 539 -9.20 -21.04 -22.43
N ASN A 540 -9.09 -22.28 -22.88
CA ASN A 540 -7.95 -23.15 -22.71
C ASN A 540 -6.95 -22.94 -23.86
N SER A 541 -5.69 -22.67 -23.54
CA SER A 541 -4.67 -22.34 -24.54
C SER A 541 -4.24 -23.49 -25.44
N ASN A 542 -4.58 -24.74 -25.09
CA ASN A 542 -4.30 -25.93 -25.91
C ASN A 542 -5.54 -26.43 -26.66
N THR A 543 -6.66 -26.61 -25.96
CA THR A 543 -7.84 -27.33 -26.51
C THR A 543 -8.84 -26.43 -27.22
N GLU A 544 -8.84 -25.12 -26.96
CA GLU A 544 -9.79 -24.17 -27.53
C GLU A 544 -9.14 -23.21 -28.54
N VAL A 545 -7.85 -23.40 -28.84
CA VAL A 545 -7.11 -22.67 -29.88
C VAL A 545 -6.91 -23.57 -31.08
N ALA A 546 -7.51 -23.20 -32.22
CA ALA A 546 -7.36 -23.91 -33.48
C ALA A 546 -6.30 -23.22 -34.35
N SER A 547 -5.06 -23.75 -34.32
CA SER A 547 -3.91 -23.18 -35.03
C SER A 547 -4.05 -23.19 -36.56
N THR A 548 -4.86 -24.09 -37.13
CA THR A 548 -4.98 -24.26 -38.59
C THR A 548 -5.85 -23.21 -39.27
N ASN A 549 -6.72 -22.54 -38.51
CA ASN A 549 -7.64 -21.53 -39.04
C ASN A 549 -7.65 -20.23 -38.23
N ASN A 550 -6.72 -20.08 -37.29
CA ASN A 550 -6.54 -18.94 -36.40
C ASN A 550 -7.80 -18.59 -35.60
N PHE A 551 -8.46 -19.61 -35.05
CA PHE A 551 -9.73 -19.47 -34.35
C PHE A 551 -9.60 -19.81 -32.86
N ILE A 552 -10.21 -18.98 -32.02
CA ILE A 552 -10.36 -19.24 -30.58
C ILE A 552 -11.81 -19.62 -30.34
N SER A 553 -12.02 -20.83 -29.83
CA SER A 553 -13.34 -21.33 -29.45
C SER A 553 -13.78 -20.65 -28.16
N VAL A 554 -15.02 -20.17 -28.14
CA VAL A 554 -15.60 -19.41 -27.03
C VAL A 554 -17.01 -19.94 -26.81
N ALA A 555 -17.23 -20.62 -25.70
CA ALA A 555 -18.55 -21.15 -25.36
C ALA A 555 -19.56 -20.00 -25.16
N SER A 556 -20.71 -20.07 -25.86
CA SER A 556 -21.70 -18.98 -25.89
C SER A 556 -21.06 -17.63 -26.23
N ASN A 557 -20.32 -17.58 -27.34
CA ASN A 557 -19.50 -16.42 -27.70
C ASN A 557 -20.29 -15.11 -27.62
N PRO A 558 -19.92 -14.19 -26.69
CA PRO A 558 -20.59 -12.91 -26.59
C PRO A 558 -20.05 -11.90 -27.61
N PHE A 559 -18.88 -12.16 -28.21
CA PHE A 559 -18.13 -11.22 -29.06
C PHE A 559 -18.65 -11.16 -30.49
N VAL A 560 -18.59 -9.97 -31.08
CA VAL A 560 -18.98 -9.69 -32.47
C VAL A 560 -17.81 -9.09 -33.25
N ASN A 561 -17.90 -9.07 -34.57
CA ASN A 561 -16.90 -8.39 -35.40
C ASN A 561 -16.74 -6.93 -34.94
N ASN A 562 -15.50 -6.46 -34.97
CA ASN A 562 -15.03 -5.13 -34.58
C ASN A 562 -14.96 -4.88 -33.07
N ASP A 563 -15.23 -5.89 -32.23
CA ASP A 563 -14.88 -5.81 -30.81
C ASP A 563 -13.36 -5.64 -30.63
N VAL A 564 -12.94 -4.87 -29.62
CA VAL A 564 -11.56 -4.82 -29.16
C VAL A 564 -11.44 -5.61 -27.87
N LEU A 565 -10.60 -6.65 -27.89
CA LEU A 565 -10.43 -7.56 -26.77
C LEU A 565 -9.00 -7.47 -26.24
N LYS A 566 -8.87 -7.33 -24.94
CA LYS A 566 -7.58 -7.49 -24.26
C LYS A 566 -7.34 -8.96 -23.99
N TYR A 567 -6.17 -9.46 -24.41
CA TYR A 567 -5.71 -10.80 -24.07
C TYR A 567 -4.93 -10.77 -22.76
N ILE A 568 -5.36 -11.56 -21.78
CA ILE A 568 -4.76 -11.60 -20.44
C ILE A 568 -4.45 -13.07 -20.10
N THR A 569 -3.28 -13.31 -19.54
CA THR A 569 -2.87 -14.63 -19.04
C THR A 569 -2.72 -14.59 -17.51
N SER A 570 -3.17 -15.65 -16.84
CA SER A 570 -2.94 -15.82 -15.40
C SER A 570 -1.44 -15.94 -15.11
N PRO A 571 -0.99 -15.51 -13.92
CA PRO A 571 0.42 -15.62 -13.54
C PRO A 571 0.92 -17.07 -13.68
N GLY A 572 2.07 -17.25 -14.34
CA GLY A 572 2.68 -18.57 -14.56
C GLY A 572 2.27 -19.27 -15.86
N ASN A 573 1.19 -18.85 -16.52
CA ASN A 573 0.77 -19.43 -17.79
C ASN A 573 1.65 -18.95 -18.96
N THR A 574 1.83 -19.81 -19.97
CA THR A 574 2.53 -19.45 -21.20
C THR A 574 1.54 -18.85 -22.20
N ALA A 575 1.78 -17.63 -22.67
CA ALA A 575 0.92 -16.99 -23.68
C ALA A 575 0.79 -17.85 -24.95
N VAL A 576 -0.41 -17.81 -25.56
CA VAL A 576 -0.67 -18.41 -26.87
C VAL A 576 0.26 -17.75 -27.88
N THR A 577 1.00 -18.57 -28.63
CA THR A 577 1.92 -18.07 -29.65
C THR A 577 1.17 -17.21 -30.66
N GLY A 578 1.68 -16.01 -30.95
CA GLY A 578 1.02 -14.99 -31.77
C GLY A 578 0.27 -13.93 -30.96
N LEU A 579 -0.05 -14.21 -29.69
CA LEU A 579 -0.65 -13.26 -28.76
C LEU A 579 0.33 -12.87 -27.64
N VAL A 580 0.23 -11.63 -27.17
CA VAL A 580 1.07 -11.09 -26.12
C VAL A 580 0.18 -10.72 -24.93
N ASN A 581 0.56 -11.18 -23.74
CA ASN A 581 -0.19 -10.86 -22.53
C ASN A 581 -0.34 -9.34 -22.36
N ASN A 582 -1.54 -8.91 -21.99
CA ASN A 582 -1.92 -7.52 -21.78
C ASN A 582 -2.00 -6.67 -23.06
N GLN A 583 -1.91 -7.27 -24.25
CA GLN A 583 -2.15 -6.58 -25.53
C GLN A 583 -3.61 -6.69 -25.98
N SER A 584 -4.04 -5.68 -26.74
CA SER A 584 -5.38 -5.60 -27.32
C SER A 584 -5.38 -6.03 -28.79
N TYR A 585 -6.48 -6.66 -29.21
CA TYR A 585 -6.68 -7.19 -30.56
C TYR A 585 -8.10 -6.90 -31.05
N PHE A 586 -8.26 -6.78 -32.37
CA PHE A 586 -9.55 -6.58 -33.02
C PHE A 586 -10.18 -7.92 -33.39
N VAL A 587 -11.47 -8.09 -33.16
CA VAL A 587 -12.23 -9.25 -33.64
C VAL A 587 -12.57 -9.05 -35.10
N VAL A 588 -11.92 -9.79 -35.99
CA VAL A 588 -12.12 -9.67 -37.45
C VAL A 588 -13.08 -10.71 -38.02
N SER A 589 -13.42 -11.73 -37.23
CA SER A 589 -14.45 -12.71 -37.54
C SER A 589 -15.00 -13.30 -36.24
N ALA A 590 -16.32 -13.34 -36.08
CA ALA A 590 -17.02 -13.88 -34.93
C ALA A 590 -18.24 -14.69 -35.40
N ASN A 591 -18.53 -15.77 -34.71
CA ASN A 591 -19.76 -16.55 -34.88
C ASN A 591 -20.25 -17.03 -33.50
N THR A 592 -21.26 -17.89 -33.49
CA THR A 592 -21.86 -18.40 -32.24
C THR A 592 -20.91 -19.25 -31.38
N THR A 593 -19.80 -19.74 -31.95
CA THR A 593 -18.88 -20.68 -31.31
C THR A 593 -17.48 -20.11 -31.04
N GLY A 594 -17.17 -18.89 -31.46
CA GLY A 594 -15.85 -18.29 -31.23
C GLY A 594 -15.48 -17.15 -32.18
N ILE A 595 -14.18 -16.81 -32.19
CA ILE A 595 -13.66 -15.62 -32.85
C ILE A 595 -12.30 -15.82 -33.54
N LYS A 596 -11.92 -14.86 -34.38
CA LYS A 596 -10.57 -14.63 -34.89
C LYS A 596 -10.10 -13.22 -34.55
N LEU A 597 -8.81 -13.08 -34.25
CA LEU A 597 -8.19 -11.83 -33.80
C LEU A 597 -7.27 -11.25 -34.86
N SER A 598 -7.13 -9.92 -34.91
CA SER A 598 -6.15 -9.19 -35.73
C SER A 598 -5.48 -8.06 -34.93
N SER A 599 -4.31 -7.61 -35.41
CA SER A 599 -3.57 -6.48 -34.83
C SER A 599 -4.08 -5.12 -35.32
N SER A 600 -4.90 -5.10 -36.38
CA SER A 600 -5.52 -3.89 -36.92
C SER A 600 -7.02 -4.11 -37.16
N LEU A 601 -7.78 -3.01 -37.14
CA LEU A 601 -9.18 -3.00 -37.54
C LEU A 601 -9.30 -3.47 -39.00
N ASP A 602 -10.24 -4.37 -39.28
CA ASP A 602 -10.46 -5.01 -40.60
C ASP A 602 -9.22 -5.74 -41.19
N GLY A 603 -8.21 -6.03 -40.37
CA GLY A 603 -7.00 -6.72 -40.80
C GLY A 603 -7.18 -8.22 -41.04
N THR A 604 -6.14 -8.88 -41.55
CA THR A 604 -6.11 -10.34 -41.65
C THR A 604 -6.01 -10.97 -40.25
N PRO A 605 -6.62 -12.16 -40.01
CA PRO A 605 -6.42 -12.88 -38.75
C PRO A 605 -4.94 -13.10 -38.44
N ILE A 606 -4.51 -12.84 -37.20
CA ILE A 606 -3.17 -13.15 -36.71
C ILE A 606 -3.00 -14.67 -36.68
N ASP A 607 -1.82 -15.13 -37.10
CA ASP A 607 -1.42 -16.52 -36.93
C ASP A 607 -1.23 -16.84 -35.44
N ILE A 608 -2.07 -17.74 -34.93
CA ILE A 608 -2.01 -18.19 -33.54
C ILE A 608 -1.67 -19.68 -33.48
N THR A 609 -0.89 -20.09 -32.48
CA THR A 609 -0.61 -21.51 -32.24
C THR A 609 -0.95 -21.88 -30.81
N ALA A 610 -1.77 -22.92 -30.66
CA ALA A 610 -2.09 -23.53 -29.38
C ALA A 610 -0.81 -23.87 -28.60
N THR A 611 -0.82 -23.65 -27.29
CA THR A 611 0.30 -24.02 -26.42
C THR A 611 0.34 -25.53 -26.26
N ILE A 612 1.49 -26.07 -25.83
CA ILE A 612 1.60 -27.51 -25.49
C ILE A 612 1.00 -27.85 -24.12
N TYR A 613 0.62 -26.85 -23.34
CA TYR A 613 0.09 -26.99 -21.99
C TYR A 613 -1.41 -26.69 -21.98
N SER A 614 -2.22 -27.62 -21.44
CA SER A 614 -3.65 -27.40 -21.27
C SER A 614 -3.92 -26.53 -20.03
N GLU A 615 -3.79 -25.23 -20.21
CA GLU A 615 -3.90 -24.23 -19.13
C GLU A 615 -5.24 -23.49 -19.20
N THR A 616 -5.96 -23.45 -18.08
CA THR A 616 -7.06 -22.48 -17.86
C THR A 616 -6.47 -21.14 -17.40
N GLY A 617 -7.19 -20.03 -17.59
CA GLY A 617 -6.75 -18.71 -17.14
C GLY A 617 -6.18 -17.82 -18.25
N HIS A 618 -6.37 -18.21 -19.51
CA HIS A 618 -6.30 -17.30 -20.65
C HIS A 618 -7.64 -16.62 -20.82
N THR A 619 -7.63 -15.31 -20.95
CA THR A 619 -8.82 -14.48 -20.85
C THR A 619 -8.86 -13.49 -22.00
N LEU A 620 -10.01 -13.42 -22.66
CA LEU A 620 -10.37 -12.34 -23.56
C LEU A 620 -11.39 -11.46 -22.88
N ARG A 621 -11.04 -10.18 -22.73
CA ARG A 621 -11.91 -9.21 -22.07
C ARG A 621 -12.28 -8.12 -23.06
N ARG A 622 -13.57 -7.95 -23.33
CA ARG A 622 -14.09 -6.78 -24.03
C ARG A 622 -14.08 -5.60 -23.06
N ASP A 623 -13.42 -4.52 -23.44
CA ASP A 623 -13.37 -3.31 -22.63
C ASP A 623 -13.21 -2.08 -23.53
N GLY A 624 -14.07 -1.07 -23.31
CA GLY A 624 -13.51 0.27 -23.23
C GLY A 624 -12.49 0.24 -22.10
N VAL A 625 -11.24 0.60 -22.38
CA VAL A 625 -10.13 0.23 -21.51
C VAL A 625 -9.98 1.15 -20.30
N ALA A 626 -10.73 2.24 -20.19
CA ALA A 626 -10.60 3.19 -19.09
C ALA A 626 -11.09 2.58 -17.76
N PHE A 627 -10.27 2.70 -16.71
CA PHE A 627 -10.59 2.22 -15.35
C PHE A 627 -11.61 3.12 -14.65
N SER A 628 -11.53 4.44 -14.87
CA SER A 628 -12.37 5.42 -14.19
C SER A 628 -13.49 5.89 -15.11
N LYS A 629 -14.66 5.26 -14.99
CA LYS A 629 -15.83 5.59 -15.82
C LYS A 629 -17.16 5.39 -15.10
N TYR A 630 -18.14 6.17 -15.50
CA TYR A 630 -19.53 6.09 -15.11
C TYR A 630 -20.40 5.82 -16.33
N VAL A 631 -21.37 4.92 -16.24
CA VAL A 631 -22.37 4.66 -17.28
C VAL A 631 -23.74 4.86 -16.66
N SER A 632 -24.55 5.74 -17.24
CA SER A 632 -25.90 6.03 -16.76
C SER A 632 -26.85 4.85 -17.00
N LYS A 633 -28.01 4.90 -16.35
CA LYS A 633 -29.16 4.11 -16.79
C LYS A 633 -29.54 4.50 -18.23
N THR A 634 -30.19 3.58 -18.93
CA THR A 634 -30.85 3.85 -20.20
C THR A 634 -32.10 4.70 -19.96
N VAL A 635 -32.32 5.70 -20.81
CA VAL A 635 -33.50 6.59 -20.81
C VAL A 635 -34.23 6.41 -22.13
N THR A 636 -35.53 6.15 -22.06
CA THR A 636 -36.43 6.09 -23.23
C THR A 636 -37.43 7.23 -23.11
N LEU A 637 -37.57 8.03 -24.16
CA LEU A 637 -38.50 9.16 -24.23
C LEU A 637 -39.94 8.66 -24.38
N ASP A 638 -40.91 9.49 -23.98
CA ASP A 638 -42.33 9.15 -24.01
C ASP A 638 -42.85 8.98 -25.44
N THR A 639 -44.11 8.53 -25.56
CA THR A 639 -44.77 8.41 -26.86
C THR A 639 -44.81 9.78 -27.55
N ASP A 640 -44.62 9.79 -28.87
CA ASP A 640 -44.55 11.02 -29.69
C ASP A 640 -43.38 11.98 -29.38
N GLN A 641 -42.40 11.55 -28.59
CA GLN A 641 -41.15 12.29 -28.34
C GLN A 641 -39.97 11.62 -29.04
N ILE A 642 -39.67 12.08 -30.25
CA ILE A 642 -38.41 11.77 -30.95
C ILE A 642 -37.50 12.98 -30.79
N ALA A 643 -36.27 12.75 -30.33
CA ALA A 643 -35.27 13.80 -30.19
C ALA A 643 -34.31 13.81 -31.38
N GLU A 644 -33.84 15.00 -31.72
CA GLU A 644 -33.01 15.25 -32.90
C GLU A 644 -31.60 15.69 -32.52
N ASP A 645 -31.38 16.10 -31.27
CA ASP A 645 -30.04 16.39 -30.71
C ASP A 645 -30.00 16.07 -29.19
N LEU A 646 -28.81 16.03 -28.62
CA LEU A 646 -28.55 15.77 -27.20
C LEU A 646 -27.42 16.67 -26.70
N ILE A 647 -27.74 17.50 -25.70
CA ILE A 647 -26.76 18.35 -25.02
C ILE A 647 -26.55 17.83 -23.60
N VAL A 648 -25.29 17.73 -23.17
CA VAL A 648 -24.92 17.35 -21.80
C VAL A 648 -24.24 18.52 -21.10
N TYR A 649 -24.88 19.02 -20.05
CA TYR A 649 -24.30 19.99 -19.11
C TYR A 649 -23.69 19.25 -17.93
N MET A 650 -22.52 19.69 -17.48
CA MET A 650 -21.80 19.07 -16.37
C MET A 650 -21.11 20.10 -15.51
N SER A 651 -21.28 20.02 -14.19
CA SER A 651 -20.46 20.77 -13.25
C SER A 651 -19.37 19.86 -12.68
N ALA A 652 -18.11 20.20 -12.93
CA ALA A 652 -16.97 19.35 -12.62
C ALA A 652 -15.74 20.11 -12.10
N TYR A 653 -15.01 19.51 -11.17
CA TYR A 653 -13.65 19.90 -10.84
C TYR A 653 -12.71 19.23 -11.84
N LYS A 654 -12.13 20.00 -12.76
CA LYS A 654 -11.22 19.54 -13.84
C LYS A 654 -9.90 20.32 -13.75
N PRO A 655 -9.01 19.97 -12.82
CA PRO A 655 -7.72 20.66 -12.64
C PRO A 655 -6.79 20.47 -13.85
N SER A 656 -5.71 21.24 -13.90
CA SER A 656 -4.74 21.16 -15.00
C SER A 656 -4.12 19.76 -15.07
N GLY A 657 -3.88 19.25 -16.29
CA GLY A 657 -3.37 17.89 -16.51
C GLY A 657 -4.41 16.78 -16.31
N THR A 658 -5.68 17.12 -16.10
CA THR A 658 -6.79 16.15 -16.06
C THR A 658 -7.81 16.41 -17.16
N ASP A 659 -8.57 15.37 -17.50
CA ASP A 659 -9.57 15.47 -18.55
C ASP A 659 -10.86 14.67 -18.26
N ILE A 660 -11.94 15.05 -18.93
CA ILE A 660 -13.24 14.39 -18.82
C ILE A 660 -13.74 14.16 -20.24
N GLU A 661 -13.95 12.90 -20.61
CA GLU A 661 -14.53 12.53 -21.89
C GLU A 661 -15.97 12.05 -21.69
N VAL A 662 -16.91 12.60 -22.46
CA VAL A 662 -18.32 12.23 -22.42
C VAL A 662 -18.68 11.50 -23.70
N TYR A 663 -19.48 10.45 -23.56
CA TYR A 663 -20.00 9.66 -24.67
C TYR A 663 -21.51 9.50 -24.53
N THR A 664 -22.20 9.44 -25.67
CA THR A 664 -23.61 9.10 -25.74
C THR A 664 -23.84 7.85 -26.57
N LYS A 665 -24.85 7.06 -26.22
CA LYS A 665 -25.32 5.93 -27.01
C LYS A 665 -26.78 6.18 -27.34
N LEU A 666 -27.15 6.07 -28.62
CA LEU A 666 -28.47 6.44 -29.14
C LEU A 666 -29.13 5.26 -29.87
N LEU A 667 -30.46 5.23 -29.87
CA LEU A 667 -31.27 4.28 -30.63
C LEU A 667 -32.58 4.94 -31.06
N SER A 668 -32.84 4.89 -32.36
CA SER A 668 -34.14 5.22 -32.97
C SER A 668 -35.17 4.12 -32.71
N GLU A 669 -36.45 4.48 -32.63
CA GLU A 669 -37.54 3.52 -32.46
C GLU A 669 -37.79 2.66 -33.72
N GLU A 670 -37.36 3.14 -34.89
CA GLU A 670 -37.46 2.43 -36.16
C GLU A 670 -36.35 1.38 -36.34
N ASP A 671 -35.34 1.40 -35.47
CA ASP A 671 -34.18 0.53 -35.54
C ASP A 671 -34.43 -0.76 -34.76
N GLY A 672 -34.54 -1.87 -35.48
CA GLY A 672 -34.82 -3.19 -34.91
C GLY A 672 -33.66 -3.82 -34.12
N GLU A 673 -32.49 -3.17 -34.05
CA GLU A 673 -31.37 -3.68 -33.26
C GLU A 673 -31.52 -3.38 -31.77
N SER A 674 -30.92 -4.23 -30.93
CA SER A 674 -30.87 -4.01 -29.49
C SER A 674 -30.04 -2.78 -29.13
N PHE A 675 -30.53 -1.97 -28.17
CA PHE A 675 -29.81 -0.83 -27.61
C PHE A 675 -28.39 -1.20 -27.13
N ASN A 676 -28.21 -2.40 -26.59
CA ASN A 676 -26.91 -2.82 -26.09
C ASN A 676 -25.85 -2.91 -27.20
N ASN A 677 -26.27 -3.28 -28.42
CA ASN A 677 -25.40 -3.42 -29.59
C ASN A 677 -25.00 -2.09 -30.22
N LYS A 678 -25.56 -0.96 -29.77
CA LYS A 678 -25.22 0.36 -30.29
C LYS A 678 -23.88 0.85 -29.75
N ASN A 679 -23.10 1.51 -30.60
CA ASN A 679 -21.81 2.08 -30.24
C ASN A 679 -21.94 3.36 -29.41
N TRP A 680 -20.89 3.65 -28.65
CA TRP A 680 -20.75 4.92 -27.95
C TRP A 680 -20.18 5.96 -28.92
N THR A 681 -20.86 7.10 -28.99
CA THR A 681 -20.45 8.29 -29.72
C THR A 681 -19.71 9.19 -28.75
N LYS A 682 -18.44 9.52 -29.03
CA LYS A 682 -17.71 10.52 -28.24
C LYS A 682 -18.32 11.89 -28.52
N MET A 683 -18.73 12.59 -27.46
CA MET A 683 -19.26 13.95 -27.54
C MET A 683 -18.11 14.96 -27.56
N GLU A 684 -18.36 16.13 -28.16
CA GLU A 684 -17.39 17.22 -28.26
C GLU A 684 -17.66 18.24 -27.16
N LEU A 685 -16.60 18.65 -26.46
CA LEU A 685 -16.68 19.74 -25.50
C LEU A 685 -16.92 21.06 -26.26
N ASN A 686 -18.06 21.69 -26.02
CA ASN A 686 -18.33 23.03 -26.50
C ASN A 686 -17.71 24.06 -25.54
N VAL A 687 -16.91 24.97 -26.09
CA VAL A 687 -16.20 26.00 -25.30
C VAL A 687 -16.53 27.38 -25.89
N PRO A 688 -17.60 28.04 -25.42
CA PRO A 688 -17.89 29.41 -25.81
C PRO A 688 -16.73 30.33 -25.43
N THR A 689 -16.44 31.34 -26.26
CA THR A 689 -15.35 32.29 -26.05
C THR A 689 -15.41 32.91 -24.65
N GLY A 690 -14.32 32.77 -23.88
CA GLY A 690 -14.22 33.29 -22.51
C GLY A 690 -14.69 32.33 -21.40
N SER A 691 -15.16 31.14 -21.75
CA SER A 691 -15.57 30.12 -20.76
C SER A 691 -14.38 29.50 -20.05
N LYS A 692 -14.50 29.36 -18.73
CA LYS A 692 -13.51 28.67 -17.89
C LYS A 692 -13.77 27.17 -17.94
N VAL A 693 -12.82 26.40 -18.47
CA VAL A 693 -12.91 24.93 -18.59
C VAL A 693 -11.89 24.17 -17.73
N VAL A 694 -11.07 24.88 -16.97
CA VAL A 694 -10.06 24.32 -16.07
C VAL A 694 -10.25 24.88 -14.66
N SER A 695 -10.28 23.98 -13.68
CA SER A 695 -10.35 24.31 -12.26
C SER A 695 -8.99 24.74 -11.71
N LEU A 696 -9.01 25.57 -10.67
CA LEU A 696 -7.83 25.94 -9.90
C LEU A 696 -7.39 24.75 -9.04
N ASP A 697 -6.18 24.28 -9.29
CA ASP A 697 -5.52 23.23 -8.52
C ASP A 697 -5.55 23.50 -6.99
N SER A 698 -5.37 24.75 -6.58
CA SER A 698 -5.34 25.12 -5.15
C SER A 698 -6.72 25.09 -4.47
N ASN A 699 -7.81 24.99 -5.23
CA ASN A 699 -9.17 24.99 -4.71
C ASN A 699 -9.96 23.79 -5.24
N SER A 700 -10.03 22.75 -4.42
CA SER A 700 -10.79 21.53 -4.72
C SER A 700 -12.32 21.74 -4.80
N ASN A 701 -12.83 22.93 -4.50
CA ASN A 701 -14.24 23.29 -4.68
C ASN A 701 -14.47 24.22 -5.89
N ASP A 702 -13.46 24.46 -6.72
CA ASP A 702 -13.58 25.25 -7.94
C ASP A 702 -14.15 24.41 -9.08
N PHE A 703 -15.47 24.20 -9.07
CA PHE A 703 -16.18 23.50 -10.14
C PHE A 703 -16.37 24.43 -11.34
N VAL A 704 -16.16 23.89 -12.54
CA VAL A 704 -16.41 24.54 -13.83
C VAL A 704 -17.61 23.88 -14.51
N ASP A 705 -18.37 24.68 -15.24
CA ASP A 705 -19.48 24.18 -16.04
C ASP A 705 -19.00 23.86 -17.46
N LEU A 706 -19.31 22.65 -17.90
CA LEU A 706 -18.91 22.08 -19.18
C LEU A 706 -20.16 21.72 -19.97
N GLU A 707 -20.14 22.03 -21.27
CA GLU A 707 -21.19 21.66 -22.22
C GLU A 707 -20.61 20.69 -23.24
N PHE A 708 -21.27 19.56 -23.45
CA PHE A 708 -20.88 18.57 -24.44
C PHE A 708 -22.00 18.36 -25.45
N ASN A 709 -21.65 18.41 -26.73
CA ASN A 709 -22.57 18.28 -27.86
C ASN A 709 -22.25 17.04 -28.69
N ILE A 710 -23.24 16.54 -29.42
CA ILE A 710 -22.99 15.52 -30.44
C ILE A 710 -22.02 16.11 -31.48
N PRO A 711 -21.00 15.35 -31.94
CA PRO A 711 -20.05 15.85 -32.91
C PRO A 711 -20.74 16.30 -34.20
N SER A 712 -20.25 17.38 -34.78
CA SER A 712 -20.81 17.95 -36.01
C SER A 712 -20.59 17.06 -37.24
N TYR A 713 -19.68 16.08 -37.16
CA TYR A 713 -19.43 15.14 -38.24
C TYR A 713 -18.99 13.78 -37.71
N HIS A 714 -19.16 12.77 -38.55
CA HIS A 714 -18.81 11.40 -38.22
C HIS A 714 -17.28 11.23 -38.09
N GLY A 715 -16.81 10.67 -36.97
CA GLY A 715 -15.38 10.39 -36.75
C GLY A 715 -14.82 9.40 -37.78
N GLY A 716 -13.61 9.69 -38.29
CA GLY A 716 -12.98 8.94 -39.38
C GLY A 716 -11.49 9.24 -39.57
N SER A 717 -10.83 8.45 -40.41
CA SER A 717 -9.43 8.63 -40.82
C SER A 717 -9.38 9.30 -42.19
N GLU A 718 -8.77 10.49 -42.29
CA GLU A 718 -8.56 11.17 -43.58
C GLU A 718 -7.62 10.36 -44.48
N ILE A 719 -7.97 10.24 -45.76
CA ILE A 719 -7.08 9.67 -46.78
C ILE A 719 -6.04 10.71 -47.21
N SER A 720 -4.77 10.39 -46.96
CA SER A 720 -3.63 11.29 -47.22
C SER A 720 -3.06 11.20 -48.64
N SER A 721 -3.36 10.11 -49.38
CA SER A 721 -2.78 9.77 -50.69
C SER A 721 -3.13 10.74 -51.84
N GLY A 722 -4.00 11.73 -51.62
CA GLY A 722 -4.33 12.72 -52.64
C GLY A 722 -5.55 13.60 -52.33
N SER A 723 -6.13 14.16 -53.39
CA SER A 723 -7.37 14.94 -53.35
C SER A 723 -8.44 14.27 -54.21
N PHE A 724 -9.69 14.69 -54.03
CA PHE A 724 -10.84 14.12 -54.71
C PHE A 724 -11.61 15.19 -55.47
N SER A 725 -12.37 14.76 -56.47
CA SER A 725 -13.26 15.62 -57.23
C SER A 725 -14.58 14.95 -57.58
N THR A 726 -15.62 15.76 -57.71
CA THR A 726 -16.95 15.33 -58.18
C THR A 726 -17.72 16.51 -58.77
N SER A 727 -18.89 16.24 -59.36
CA SER A 727 -19.78 17.23 -59.96
C SER A 727 -21.18 17.11 -59.36
N LEU A 728 -22.00 18.15 -59.51
CA LEU A 728 -23.38 18.11 -59.03
C LEU A 728 -24.15 16.95 -59.68
N SER A 729 -25.03 16.32 -58.90
CA SER A 729 -25.85 15.18 -59.32
C SER A 729 -25.03 13.97 -59.80
N ASN A 730 -23.78 13.84 -59.33
CA ASN A 730 -22.91 12.70 -59.61
C ASN A 730 -22.66 11.88 -58.34
N ALA A 731 -22.69 10.55 -58.48
CA ALA A 731 -22.38 9.60 -57.41
C ALA A 731 -20.95 9.05 -57.51
N VAL A 732 -20.20 9.41 -58.56
CA VAL A 732 -18.81 9.00 -58.76
C VAL A 732 -17.87 10.09 -58.25
N ILE A 733 -16.88 9.68 -57.46
CA ILE A 733 -15.84 10.54 -56.91
C ILE A 733 -14.50 10.07 -57.45
N THR A 734 -13.75 10.99 -58.04
CA THR A 734 -12.48 10.72 -58.69
C THR A 734 -11.33 11.13 -57.79
N GLY A 735 -10.44 10.20 -57.47
CA GLY A 735 -9.20 10.49 -56.75
C GLY A 735 -8.11 11.01 -57.71
N SER A 736 -7.20 11.83 -57.19
CA SER A 736 -6.05 12.34 -57.94
C SER A 736 -4.88 11.35 -58.03
N TYR A 737 -5.09 10.08 -57.65
CA TYR A 737 -4.08 9.03 -57.56
C TYR A 737 -4.65 7.68 -58.04
N SER A 738 -3.77 6.72 -58.33
CA SER A 738 -4.10 5.49 -59.07
C SER A 738 -4.31 4.24 -58.21
N THR A 739 -4.49 4.40 -56.90
CA THR A 739 -4.72 3.29 -55.95
C THR A 739 -5.88 3.60 -54.99
N VAL A 740 -6.92 4.30 -55.44
CA VAL A 740 -8.08 4.67 -54.60
C VAL A 740 -8.70 3.45 -53.91
N ASN A 741 -8.77 2.32 -54.59
CA ASN A 741 -9.30 1.06 -54.06
C ASN A 741 -8.45 0.37 -52.98
N THR A 742 -7.24 0.84 -52.68
CA THR A 742 -6.50 0.36 -51.50
C THR A 742 -6.98 1.05 -50.23
N ASP A 743 -7.36 2.31 -50.36
CA ASP A 743 -7.66 3.19 -49.23
C ASP A 743 -9.18 3.26 -48.96
N ILE A 744 -9.99 3.11 -50.01
CA ILE A 744 -11.45 3.18 -49.97
C ILE A 744 -12.02 1.93 -50.65
N VAL A 745 -12.65 1.05 -49.88
CA VAL A 745 -13.21 -0.21 -50.38
C VAL A 745 -14.73 -0.25 -50.31
N THR A 746 -15.34 -1.15 -51.09
CA THR A 746 -16.79 -1.33 -51.13
C THR A 746 -17.33 -1.70 -49.75
N GLY A 747 -18.46 -1.10 -49.34
CA GLY A 747 -19.11 -1.31 -48.05
C GLY A 747 -18.64 -0.37 -46.93
N GLN A 748 -17.60 0.44 -47.15
CA GLN A 748 -17.19 1.46 -46.19
C GLN A 748 -18.13 2.67 -46.19
N LEU A 749 -18.21 3.34 -45.06
CA LEU A 749 -18.84 4.65 -44.95
C LEU A 749 -17.76 5.73 -45.09
N VAL A 750 -17.99 6.70 -45.97
CA VAL A 750 -17.03 7.77 -46.24
C VAL A 750 -17.66 9.13 -46.00
N ARG A 751 -16.87 10.05 -45.45
CA ARG A 751 -17.18 11.47 -45.35
C ARG A 751 -16.39 12.23 -46.41
N ILE A 752 -17.09 12.98 -47.25
CA ILE A 752 -16.53 13.83 -48.30
C ILE A 752 -16.74 15.29 -47.89
N TYR A 753 -15.69 16.11 -47.90
CA TYR A 753 -15.76 17.50 -47.46
C TYR A 753 -14.76 18.40 -48.19
N SER A 754 -15.01 19.71 -48.11
CA SER A 754 -14.03 20.72 -48.54
C SER A 754 -13.07 21.02 -47.40
N PRO A 755 -11.74 21.04 -47.61
CA PRO A 755 -10.78 21.34 -46.55
C PRO A 755 -10.93 22.76 -45.97
N ASN A 756 -11.52 23.69 -46.73
CA ASN A 756 -11.77 25.06 -46.26
C ASN A 756 -13.04 25.19 -45.41
N PHE A 757 -13.95 24.23 -45.53
CA PHE A 757 -15.23 24.20 -44.83
C PHE A 757 -15.54 22.76 -44.41
N PRO A 758 -14.80 22.21 -43.43
CA PRO A 758 -14.93 20.81 -43.04
C PRO A 758 -16.33 20.47 -42.50
N ASP A 759 -16.99 21.45 -41.87
CA ASP A 759 -18.37 21.30 -41.38
C ASP A 759 -19.40 21.25 -42.50
N ASN A 760 -19.00 21.52 -43.75
CA ASN A 760 -19.78 21.22 -44.94
C ASN A 760 -19.31 19.90 -45.53
N PHE A 761 -20.09 18.84 -45.35
CA PHE A 761 -19.69 17.50 -45.74
C PHE A 761 -20.88 16.67 -46.24
N PHE A 762 -20.57 15.52 -46.84
CA PHE A 762 -21.52 14.50 -47.28
C PHE A 762 -21.02 13.15 -46.78
N VAL A 763 -21.89 12.38 -46.10
CA VAL A 763 -21.55 11.04 -45.60
C VAL A 763 -22.41 10.01 -46.32
N ASP A 764 -21.78 8.99 -46.91
CA ASP A 764 -22.51 7.93 -47.58
C ASP A 764 -21.68 6.64 -47.74
N THR A 765 -22.37 5.56 -48.08
CA THR A 765 -21.79 4.22 -48.26
C THR A 765 -21.16 4.07 -49.65
N VAL A 766 -19.98 3.47 -49.71
CA VAL A 766 -19.28 3.13 -50.95
C VAL A 766 -19.88 1.87 -51.55
N LEU A 767 -20.44 1.97 -52.76
CA LEU A 767 -21.02 0.84 -53.50
C LEU A 767 -20.03 0.15 -54.43
N ALA A 768 -19.03 0.87 -54.91
CA ALA A 768 -17.98 0.32 -55.77
C ALA A 768 -16.71 1.17 -55.65
N SER A 769 -15.54 0.55 -55.80
CA SER A 769 -14.26 1.24 -55.83
C SER A 769 -13.33 0.61 -56.87
N ASN A 770 -12.58 1.44 -57.57
CA ASN A 770 -11.55 1.03 -58.53
C ASN A 770 -10.27 1.87 -58.31
N THR A 771 -9.28 1.72 -59.18
CA THR A 771 -7.97 2.33 -59.00
C THR A 771 -7.99 3.85 -58.99
N THR A 772 -8.95 4.52 -59.64
CA THR A 772 -8.99 5.99 -59.76
C THR A 772 -10.26 6.63 -59.21
N THR A 773 -11.31 5.86 -58.93
CA THR A 773 -12.62 6.38 -58.53
C THR A 773 -13.32 5.45 -57.53
N PHE A 774 -14.25 6.00 -56.76
CA PHE A 774 -15.23 5.23 -56.01
C PHE A 774 -16.64 5.80 -56.24
N THR A 775 -17.67 4.98 -56.05
CA THR A 775 -19.07 5.34 -56.24
C THR A 775 -19.82 5.23 -54.91
N VAL A 776 -20.56 6.28 -54.54
CA VAL A 776 -21.41 6.30 -53.33
C VAL A 776 -22.86 5.97 -53.67
N SER A 777 -23.69 5.69 -52.66
CA SER A 777 -25.07 5.24 -52.83
C SER A 777 -26.04 6.33 -53.33
N LYS A 778 -25.74 7.59 -53.05
CA LYS A 778 -26.54 8.77 -53.41
C LYS A 778 -25.65 9.82 -54.06
N ALA A 779 -26.15 10.40 -55.15
CA ALA A 779 -25.46 11.47 -55.87
C ALA A 779 -25.32 12.75 -55.01
N ILE A 780 -24.21 13.46 -55.17
CA ILE A 780 -23.94 14.72 -54.48
C ILE A 780 -24.95 15.79 -54.93
N SER A 781 -25.81 16.23 -54.01
CA SER A 781 -26.81 17.28 -54.26
C SER A 781 -26.40 18.66 -53.74
N ASN A 782 -25.33 18.74 -52.95
CA ASN A 782 -24.85 19.98 -52.36
C ASN A 782 -23.84 20.66 -53.29
N SER A 783 -24.19 21.82 -53.85
CA SER A 783 -23.35 22.58 -54.78
C SER A 783 -22.06 23.13 -54.18
N SER A 784 -21.92 23.13 -52.85
CA SER A 784 -20.67 23.49 -52.17
C SER A 784 -19.69 22.31 -52.03
N LEU A 785 -20.08 21.09 -52.44
CA LEU A 785 -19.27 19.87 -52.41
C LEU A 785 -18.93 19.35 -53.81
N VAL A 786 -18.69 20.26 -54.74
CA VAL A 786 -18.34 19.95 -56.14
C VAL A 786 -17.04 20.63 -56.53
N GLY A 787 -16.37 20.13 -57.57
CA GLY A 787 -15.05 20.62 -58.00
C GLY A 787 -13.91 19.74 -57.51
N SER A 788 -12.67 20.24 -57.61
CA SER A 788 -11.45 19.54 -57.20
C SER A 788 -10.97 19.97 -55.81
N GLY A 789 -10.07 19.19 -55.21
CA GLY A 789 -9.47 19.51 -53.91
C GLY A 789 -10.28 19.04 -52.71
N LEU A 790 -11.32 18.23 -52.92
CA LEU A 790 -12.08 17.63 -51.83
C LEU A 790 -11.21 16.64 -51.05
N LYS A 791 -11.55 16.47 -49.77
CA LYS A 791 -10.97 15.48 -48.87
C LYS A 791 -11.99 14.40 -48.56
N VAL A 792 -11.49 13.19 -48.34
CA VAL A 792 -12.30 12.04 -47.96
C VAL A 792 -11.74 11.43 -46.69
N SER A 793 -12.61 11.15 -45.73
CA SER A 793 -12.29 10.36 -44.55
C SER A 793 -13.08 9.06 -44.55
N VAL A 794 -12.42 7.94 -44.26
CA VAL A 794 -13.10 6.67 -44.00
C VAL A 794 -13.57 6.68 -42.56
N VAL A 795 -14.87 6.48 -42.36
CA VAL A 795 -15.46 6.44 -41.02
C VAL A 795 -14.96 5.21 -40.28
N THR A 796 -14.43 5.42 -39.07
CA THR A 796 -13.86 4.34 -38.24
C THR A 796 -14.93 3.57 -37.46
N ASN A 797 -16.03 4.23 -37.09
CA ASN A 797 -17.07 3.66 -36.22
C ASN A 797 -18.48 3.83 -36.81
N LYS A 798 -18.85 3.05 -37.84
CA LYS A 798 -20.12 3.21 -38.58
C LYS A 798 -21.41 3.40 -37.74
N ASN A 799 -21.44 2.95 -36.48
CA ASN A 799 -22.60 3.10 -35.59
C ASN A 799 -22.53 4.29 -34.61
N SER A 800 -21.55 5.19 -34.73
CA SER A 800 -21.56 6.44 -33.95
C SER A 800 -22.47 7.48 -34.60
N ALA A 801 -23.00 8.37 -33.78
CA ALA A 801 -23.88 9.43 -34.19
C ALA A 801 -23.12 10.72 -34.52
N TYR A 802 -23.72 11.56 -35.37
CA TYR A 802 -23.23 12.90 -35.69
C TYR A 802 -24.42 13.79 -36.08
N LEU A 803 -24.26 15.11 -36.03
CA LEU A 803 -25.28 16.06 -36.51
C LEU A 803 -25.18 16.21 -38.03
N ASP A 804 -26.22 15.83 -38.77
CA ASP A 804 -26.21 15.94 -40.23
C ASP A 804 -26.57 17.35 -40.69
N ASN A 805 -25.54 18.12 -41.03
CA ASN A 805 -25.69 19.50 -41.50
C ASN A 805 -26.48 19.63 -42.81
N GLN A 806 -26.65 18.55 -43.57
CA GLN A 806 -27.47 18.51 -44.78
C GLN A 806 -28.95 18.21 -44.48
N ASN A 807 -29.25 17.85 -43.24
CA ASN A 807 -30.58 17.52 -42.75
C ASN A 807 -30.90 18.29 -41.48
N TYR A 808 -30.77 19.63 -41.54
CA TYR A 808 -31.12 20.54 -40.45
C TYR A 808 -30.39 20.26 -39.12
N ASN A 809 -29.18 19.69 -39.16
CA ASN A 809 -28.42 19.25 -37.98
C ASN A 809 -29.13 18.19 -37.13
N ILE A 810 -30.06 17.43 -37.71
CA ILE A 810 -30.66 16.29 -37.03
C ILE A 810 -29.58 15.21 -36.85
N VAL A 811 -29.53 14.62 -35.65
CA VAL A 811 -28.62 13.52 -35.35
C VAL A 811 -28.90 12.31 -36.24
N ARG A 812 -27.83 11.80 -36.84
CA ARG A 812 -27.85 10.62 -37.71
C ARG A 812 -26.84 9.59 -37.26
N TYR A 813 -27.20 8.31 -37.39
CA TYR A 813 -26.27 7.19 -37.28
C TYR A 813 -26.64 6.07 -38.27
N TYR A 814 -25.72 5.13 -38.50
CA TYR A 814 -25.97 3.94 -39.32
C TYR A 814 -25.99 2.70 -38.42
N ASN A 815 -26.85 1.72 -38.69
CA ASN A 815 -26.88 0.46 -37.96
C ASN A 815 -25.86 -0.55 -38.51
N SER A 816 -25.82 -1.78 -37.96
CA SER A 816 -24.85 -2.80 -38.39
C SER A 816 -24.99 -3.19 -39.87
N SER A 817 -26.22 -3.07 -40.39
CA SER A 817 -26.63 -3.35 -41.78
C SER A 817 -26.50 -2.15 -42.72
N MET A 818 -25.86 -1.05 -42.29
CA MET A 818 -25.70 0.20 -43.05
C MET A 818 -27.03 0.93 -43.36
N ALA A 819 -28.11 0.61 -42.65
CA ALA A 819 -29.34 1.42 -42.70
C ALA A 819 -29.13 2.70 -41.89
N LYS A 820 -29.57 3.83 -42.45
CA LYS A 820 -29.49 5.16 -41.82
C LYS A 820 -30.72 5.41 -40.95
N TYR A 821 -30.51 6.09 -39.83
CA TYR A 821 -31.58 6.52 -38.93
C TYR A 821 -31.35 7.98 -38.52
N ASP A 822 -32.42 8.76 -38.53
CA ASP A 822 -32.47 10.15 -38.09
C ASP A 822 -33.24 10.23 -36.76
N GLY A 823 -32.71 11.00 -35.82
CA GLY A 823 -33.27 11.11 -34.47
C GLY A 823 -33.08 9.86 -33.61
N TYR A 824 -33.54 9.96 -32.37
CA TYR A 824 -33.49 8.86 -31.40
C TYR A 824 -34.65 8.94 -30.39
N LYS A 825 -34.97 7.79 -29.81
CA LYS A 825 -35.95 7.67 -28.70
C LYS A 825 -35.32 7.16 -27.43
N THR A 826 -34.23 6.41 -27.52
CA THR A 826 -33.54 5.86 -26.35
C THR A 826 -32.09 6.30 -26.33
N PHE A 827 -31.60 6.72 -25.15
CA PHE A 827 -30.21 7.13 -24.97
C PHE A 827 -29.60 6.71 -23.63
N ALA A 828 -28.26 6.76 -23.54
CA ALA A 828 -27.49 6.64 -22.31
C ALA A 828 -26.22 7.49 -22.38
N ILE A 829 -25.70 7.92 -21.23
CA ILE A 829 -24.48 8.72 -21.09
C ILE A 829 -23.38 7.89 -20.44
N LYS A 830 -22.15 8.04 -20.93
CA LYS A 830 -20.94 7.54 -20.28
C LYS A 830 -19.96 8.67 -20.06
N ILE A 831 -19.36 8.73 -18.87
CA ILE A 831 -18.38 9.73 -18.48
C ILE A 831 -17.10 9.00 -18.12
N VAL A 832 -15.97 9.38 -18.72
CA VAL A 832 -14.64 8.81 -18.48
C VAL A 832 -13.75 9.89 -17.89
N LEU A 833 -13.11 9.57 -16.75
CA LEU A 833 -12.24 10.48 -16.01
C LEU A 833 -10.77 10.15 -16.29
N LYS A 834 -9.98 11.17 -16.61
CA LYS A 834 -8.60 11.04 -17.05
C LYS A 834 -7.64 11.83 -16.16
N SER A 835 -6.54 11.19 -15.81
CA SER A 835 -5.41 11.80 -15.10
C SER A 835 -4.17 10.93 -15.25
N ASP A 836 -3.01 11.58 -15.35
CA ASP A 836 -1.70 10.93 -15.29
C ASP A 836 -1.20 10.71 -13.85
N ASN A 837 -1.95 11.19 -12.84
CA ASN A 837 -1.56 11.19 -11.44
C ASN A 837 -2.58 10.47 -10.55
N TYR A 838 -2.09 9.77 -9.52
CA TYR A 838 -2.94 9.13 -8.51
C TYR A 838 -3.52 10.08 -7.47
N TYR A 839 -3.01 11.32 -7.37
CA TYR A 839 -3.38 12.29 -6.32
C TYR A 839 -4.15 13.50 -6.85
N LEU A 840 -4.08 13.77 -8.16
CA LEU A 840 -4.78 14.86 -8.81
C LEU A 840 -5.74 14.27 -9.83
N VAL A 841 -7.05 14.30 -9.57
CA VAL A 841 -8.06 13.65 -10.42
C VAL A 841 -9.26 14.55 -10.64
N PRO A 842 -9.93 14.45 -11.81
CA PRO A 842 -11.15 15.20 -12.04
C PRO A 842 -12.31 14.59 -11.25
N ARG A 843 -13.29 15.41 -10.89
CA ARG A 843 -14.49 15.00 -10.13
C ARG A 843 -15.72 15.65 -10.72
N VAL A 844 -16.79 14.90 -10.87
CA VAL A 844 -18.09 15.40 -11.35
C VAL A 844 -19.00 15.60 -10.14
N ALA A 845 -19.53 16.82 -9.96
CA ALA A 845 -20.54 17.08 -8.93
C ALA A 845 -21.92 16.64 -9.42
N GLU A 846 -22.27 17.07 -10.63
CA GLU A 846 -23.54 16.75 -11.26
C GLU A 846 -23.44 16.81 -12.79
N TYR A 847 -24.37 16.13 -13.46
CA TYR A 847 -24.57 16.26 -14.90
C TYR A 847 -26.06 16.21 -15.24
N ARG A 848 -26.42 16.85 -16.36
CA ARG A 848 -27.77 16.86 -16.94
C ARG A 848 -27.65 16.60 -18.43
N ALA A 849 -28.41 15.64 -18.93
CA ALA A 849 -28.56 15.39 -20.36
C ALA A 849 -29.95 15.87 -20.80
N ILE A 850 -30.01 16.67 -21.87
CA ILE A 850 -31.23 17.27 -22.40
C ILE A 850 -31.38 16.81 -23.85
N ALA A 851 -32.43 16.03 -24.09
CA ALA A 851 -32.85 15.66 -25.44
C ALA A 851 -33.65 16.83 -26.05
N VAL A 852 -33.24 17.29 -27.23
CA VAL A 852 -33.81 18.49 -27.87
C VAL A 852 -34.23 18.21 -29.31
N SER A 853 -35.11 19.04 -29.85
CA SER A 853 -35.38 19.13 -31.30
C SER A 853 -34.33 20.04 -31.95
N ALA A 854 -34.00 19.78 -33.21
CA ALA A 854 -32.98 20.50 -33.98
C ALA A 854 -33.48 21.86 -34.50
#